data_AF-A0A8J7YDF8-F1
#
_entry.id   AF-A0A8J7YDF8-F1
#
_cell.length_a   1.000
_cell.length_b   1.000
_cell.length_c   1.000
_cell.angle_alpha   90.00
_cell.angle_beta   90.00
_cell.angle_gamma   90.00
#
_symmetry.space_group_name_H-M   'P 1'
#
loop_
_entity.id
_entity.type
_entity.pdbx_description
1 polymer ?
#
loop_
_entity_poly.entity_id
_entity_poly.type
_entity_poly.pdbx_seq_one_letter_code
_entity_poly.pdbx_strand_id
1 'polypeptide(L)'
;MADSVGLGKSFMASTIIEEFLNKKHPTWVPEGKDPSVMMILPPSIINQWEELLISSQYFLKDNKIDIIKDLNNFKIYNVSDKENKFLGKIAFLSLGKFQNLKEEDLKKFAKEYDFFVIDEAHKYRNKNTNRWKNVRKLQKKEDGFPNKFLLLTATPLNNSINDIFNLIRLFMDDTFAPFIVKGIPITDLIKNYKDLKKEFQQRDDDKIKRDLKKVATEIKQKVLDEIMILRTRKYIMEQFKDIKVNGKPLVFKDPIPYSLDYSPFYTEDYKSLIEAINNNINKILFEYTKVYGTRYVIFEEETLGGEEPAKKFIEVADLFKLLLGKRLESSIFSFETTLRRIYEKEKIFYNTFKMEMDRIKKKEDLKGIIERAIKRAKIEKELEEVKREYDIEGEEEKTWFDRVIDLLIEYGEEAWGEKKQYSDMDLFKFGLEIVIQNLENDLRYMEEIFKELDKLKEKENGEIKILGKLPADKKDIIDPLIYPHKNDPKFETLKQIIGSPSFKSEKLKDIPSLYRKKILIFTQYKDTAYYIYHNLLNWIKKEIDLHTWLKDKNNKIKIGLVTGDTDINAKVDYIKRFSPEANNGYEEVKKYGEIDILISTDALSEGVNLQDADVVINYDLPWNPMVIIQRVGRVNRIGNEKEVSMINYIPSKEIEVIVGILGKLKEKIDDITLIVGKDVKILSPEEEINIETFGEKIRDISKRTITI
;
A
#
# COMPACT_ATOMS: atom_id res chain seq x y z
N MET A 1 9.65 17.07 10.03
CA MET A 1 9.09 15.93 9.26
C MET A 1 10.19 14.95 8.90
N ALA A 2 9.85 13.66 8.90
CA ALA A 2 10.57 12.56 8.25
C ALA A 2 12.01 12.22 8.71
N ASP A 3 12.41 10.97 8.45
CA ASP A 3 13.74 10.36 8.63
C ASP A 3 13.72 9.00 7.88
N SER A 4 14.85 8.52 7.34
CA SER A 4 14.83 7.37 6.40
C SER A 4 14.44 6.03 7.05
N VAL A 5 14.05 5.04 6.23
CA VAL A 5 13.56 3.75 6.75
C VAL A 5 14.66 3.05 7.55
N GLY A 6 14.29 2.65 8.76
CA GLY A 6 15.16 1.87 9.65
C GLY A 6 16.12 2.71 10.48
N LEU A 7 16.12 4.05 10.41
CA LEU A 7 17.12 4.92 11.06
C LEU A 7 16.82 5.42 12.48
N GLY A 8 15.82 4.84 13.16
CA GLY A 8 15.53 5.17 14.56
C GLY A 8 14.60 6.38 14.77
N LYS A 9 13.65 6.63 13.84
CA LYS A 9 12.56 7.60 13.96
C LYS A 9 11.92 7.66 15.35
N SER A 10 11.52 6.50 15.87
CA SER A 10 10.83 6.41 17.16
C SER A 10 11.72 6.81 18.32
N PHE A 11 13.04 6.57 18.22
CA PHE A 11 14.01 6.96 19.24
C PHE A 11 14.15 8.50 19.30
N MET A 12 14.33 9.16 18.15
CA MET A 12 14.39 10.64 18.10
C MET A 12 13.11 11.29 18.63
N ALA A 13 11.96 10.78 18.19
CA ALA A 13 10.68 11.29 18.64
C ALA A 13 10.50 11.11 20.15
N SER A 14 10.94 9.97 20.71
CA SER A 14 10.94 9.73 22.15
C SER A 14 11.82 10.74 22.90
N THR A 15 13.00 11.07 22.36
CA THR A 15 13.86 12.14 22.92
C THR A 15 13.14 13.50 22.94
N ILE A 16 12.50 13.89 21.83
CA ILE A 16 11.76 15.17 21.75
C ILE A 16 10.58 15.18 22.74
N ILE A 17 9.87 14.06 22.89
CA ILE A 17 8.79 13.92 23.87
C ILE A 17 9.32 14.10 25.29
N GLU A 18 10.42 13.45 25.64
CA GLU A 18 11.04 13.57 26.98
C GLU A 18 11.50 15.01 27.27
N GLU A 19 12.13 15.70 26.31
CA GLU A 19 12.52 17.10 26.47
C GLU A 19 11.31 18.04 26.62
N PHE A 20 10.23 17.76 25.87
CA PHE A 20 8.96 18.50 25.96
C PHE A 20 8.30 18.35 27.33
N LEU A 21 8.19 17.12 27.85
CA LEU A 21 7.64 16.84 29.18
C LEU A 21 8.48 17.49 30.30
N ASN A 22 9.80 17.49 30.14
CA ASN A 22 10.72 18.13 31.09
C ASN A 22 10.78 19.66 30.95
N LYS A 23 9.93 20.27 30.12
CA LYS A 23 9.86 21.72 29.87
C LYS A 23 11.22 22.33 29.43
N LYS A 24 12.06 21.53 28.75
CA LYS A 24 13.39 21.96 28.29
C LYS A 24 13.35 22.63 26.91
N HIS A 25 12.29 22.44 26.15
CA HIS A 25 12.17 23.04 24.82
C HIS A 25 11.91 24.56 24.93
N PRO A 26 12.70 25.43 24.29
CA PRO A 26 12.68 26.88 24.56
C PRO A 26 11.37 27.58 24.16
N THR A 27 10.62 27.03 23.21
CA THR A 27 9.45 27.71 22.60
C THR A 27 8.18 26.86 22.54
N TRP A 28 8.20 25.62 23.03
CA TRP A 28 7.06 24.70 22.89
C TRP A 28 6.33 24.45 24.20
N VAL A 29 6.86 24.95 25.32
CA VAL A 29 6.24 24.76 26.63
C VAL A 29 4.97 25.59 26.74
N PRO A 30 3.81 24.99 27.06
CA PRO A 30 2.58 25.73 27.26
C PRO A 30 2.68 26.59 28.54
N GLU A 31 2.32 27.87 28.44
CA GLU A 31 2.28 28.77 29.59
C GLU A 31 1.17 28.36 30.57
N GLY A 32 1.51 28.18 31.84
CA GLY A 32 0.54 27.92 32.91
C GLY A 32 -0.15 26.54 32.87
N LYS A 33 0.30 25.60 32.03
CA LYS A 33 -0.24 24.23 31.93
C LYS A 33 0.88 23.19 31.93
N ASP A 34 0.56 21.97 32.37
CA ASP A 34 1.47 20.84 32.27
C ASP A 34 1.45 20.19 30.87
N PRO A 35 2.64 19.90 30.30
CA PRO A 35 2.80 19.27 29.00
C PRO A 35 1.94 18.03 28.81
N SER A 36 1.19 17.97 27.70
CA SER A 36 0.39 16.79 27.36
C SER A 36 0.64 16.36 25.92
N VAL A 37 1.03 15.10 25.74
CA VAL A 37 1.43 14.51 24.46
C VAL A 37 0.42 13.46 24.01
N MET A 38 0.01 13.51 22.75
CA MET A 38 -0.81 12.47 22.12
C MET A 38 -0.10 11.87 20.92
N MET A 39 0.05 10.55 20.94
CA MET A 39 0.64 9.77 19.86
C MET A 39 -0.46 9.09 19.08
N ILE A 40 -0.54 9.34 17.77
CA ILE A 40 -1.49 8.69 16.87
C ILE A 40 -0.73 7.67 16.03
N LEU A 41 -1.02 6.39 16.25
CA LEU A 41 -0.16 5.28 15.81
C LEU A 41 -0.97 4.19 15.07
N PRO A 42 -0.38 3.51 14.07
CA PRO A 42 -0.88 2.23 13.60
C PRO A 42 -1.03 1.22 14.76
N PRO A 43 -2.10 0.40 14.80
CA PRO A 43 -2.31 -0.55 15.91
C PRO A 43 -1.14 -1.50 16.15
N SER A 44 -0.42 -1.90 15.09
CA SER A 44 0.69 -2.86 15.15
C SER A 44 1.92 -2.36 15.92
N ILE A 45 2.09 -1.04 16.07
CA ILE A 45 3.29 -0.45 16.68
C ILE A 45 3.04 0.18 18.04
N ILE A 46 1.80 0.21 18.53
CA ILE A 46 1.47 0.81 19.83
C ILE A 46 2.29 0.17 20.94
N ASN A 47 2.35 -1.17 20.98
CA ASN A 47 3.12 -1.89 22.00
C ASN A 47 4.62 -1.61 21.90
N GLN A 48 5.17 -1.44 20.68
CA GLN A 48 6.59 -1.10 20.50
C GLN A 48 6.90 0.30 21.03
N TRP A 49 5.99 1.25 20.83
CA TRP A 49 6.12 2.61 21.35
C TRP A 49 5.96 2.66 22.87
N GLU A 50 5.02 1.91 23.43
CA GLU A 50 4.86 1.76 24.88
C GLU A 50 6.10 1.10 25.51
N GLU A 51 6.62 0.04 24.90
CA GLU A 51 7.86 -0.60 25.36
C GLU A 51 9.02 0.39 25.32
N LEU A 52 9.21 1.11 24.21
CA LEU A 52 10.29 2.09 24.05
C LEU A 52 10.20 3.24 25.05
N LEU A 53 9.04 3.89 25.18
CA LEU A 53 8.91 5.14 25.91
C LEU A 53 8.60 4.94 27.41
N ILE A 54 7.85 3.89 27.75
CA ILE A 54 7.32 3.66 29.10
C ILE A 54 8.08 2.55 29.83
N SER A 55 8.43 1.47 29.14
CA SER A 55 8.96 0.25 29.79
C SER A 55 10.48 0.09 29.68
N SER A 56 11.12 0.74 28.71
CA SER A 56 12.55 0.58 28.44
C SER A 56 13.41 1.38 29.42
N GLN A 57 14.71 1.09 29.42
CA GLN A 57 15.69 1.87 30.18
C GLN A 57 16.20 3.11 29.43
N TYR A 58 15.72 3.36 28.22
CA TYR A 58 16.26 4.43 27.35
C TYR A 58 15.65 5.80 27.65
N PHE A 59 14.36 5.85 27.98
CA PHE A 59 13.61 7.09 28.18
C PHE A 59 12.79 7.00 29.46
N LEU A 60 12.57 8.13 30.12
CA LEU A 60 11.74 8.24 31.33
C LEU A 60 12.15 7.27 32.46
N LYS A 61 13.38 6.74 32.44
CA LYS A 61 13.87 5.72 33.39
C LYS A 61 13.79 6.19 34.84
N ASP A 62 14.00 7.49 35.04
CA ASP A 62 14.02 8.15 36.33
C ASP A 62 12.63 8.69 36.76
N ASN A 63 11.61 8.46 35.94
CA ASN A 63 10.26 8.96 36.16
C ASN A 63 9.33 7.88 36.71
N LYS A 64 8.35 8.31 37.50
CA LYS A 64 7.23 7.47 37.92
C LYS A 64 6.13 7.57 36.86
N ILE A 65 5.63 6.42 36.42
CA ILE A 65 4.62 6.34 35.36
C ILE A 65 3.40 5.60 35.89
N ASP A 66 2.24 6.28 35.91
CA ASP A 66 0.98 5.73 36.40
C ASP A 66 -0.02 5.64 35.23
N ILE A 67 -0.60 4.45 35.01
CA ILE A 67 -1.63 4.25 33.97
C ILE A 67 -2.98 4.79 34.46
N ILE A 68 -3.54 5.73 33.69
CA ILE A 68 -4.82 6.40 34.02
C ILE A 68 -5.98 5.76 33.25
N LYS A 69 -5.69 5.25 32.05
CA LYS A 69 -6.69 4.63 31.19
C LYS A 69 -6.03 3.54 30.37
N ASP A 70 -6.62 2.35 30.43
CA ASP A 70 -6.22 1.22 29.61
C ASP A 70 -7.45 0.67 28.87
N LEU A 71 -7.73 1.25 27.71
CA LEU A 71 -8.72 0.70 26.79
C LEU A 71 -8.00 0.13 25.59
N ASN A 72 -8.57 -0.92 25.01
CA ASN A 72 -8.09 -1.43 23.73
C ASN A 72 -8.01 -0.28 22.72
N ASN A 73 -6.84 -0.10 22.11
CA ASN A 73 -6.52 0.98 21.16
C ASN A 73 -6.51 2.42 21.69
N PHE A 74 -6.59 2.65 23.02
CA PHE A 74 -6.41 3.98 23.62
C PHE A 74 -5.93 3.91 25.07
N LYS A 75 -4.67 4.28 25.30
CA LYS A 75 -4.04 4.27 26.64
C LYS A 75 -3.57 5.66 27.04
N ILE A 76 -3.59 5.96 28.34
CA ILE A 76 -3.13 7.23 28.91
C ILE A 76 -2.27 6.96 30.15
N TYR A 77 -1.12 7.63 30.22
CA TYR A 77 -0.17 7.57 31.31
C TYR A 77 0.09 8.97 31.86
N ASN A 78 0.18 9.07 33.19
CA ASN A 78 0.74 10.23 33.87
C ASN A 78 2.23 9.99 34.11
N VAL A 79 3.03 11.03 33.90
CA VAL A 79 4.48 11.01 34.13
C VAL A 79 4.79 11.99 35.24
N SER A 80 5.51 11.54 36.26
CA SER A 80 5.98 12.33 37.39
C SER A 80 7.48 12.14 37.59
N ASP A 81 8.16 13.09 38.22
CA ASP A 81 9.56 12.91 38.63
C ASP A 81 9.68 12.05 39.90
N LYS A 82 10.92 11.87 40.38
CA LYS A 82 11.23 11.10 41.60
C LYS A 82 10.61 11.68 42.87
N GLU A 83 10.29 12.98 42.87
CA GLU A 83 9.68 13.69 43.99
C GLU A 83 8.14 13.66 43.92
N ASN A 84 7.57 12.85 43.01
CA ASN A 84 6.14 12.79 42.68
C ASN A 84 5.56 14.10 42.14
N LYS A 85 6.39 15.02 41.65
CA LYS A 85 5.89 16.19 40.93
C LYS A 85 5.44 15.77 39.55
N PHE A 86 4.21 16.14 39.22
CA PHE A 86 3.63 15.85 37.93
C PHE A 86 4.36 16.61 36.81
N LEU A 87 4.81 15.89 35.79
CA LEU A 87 5.50 16.44 34.63
C LEU A 87 4.58 16.57 33.42
N GLY A 88 3.64 15.64 33.25
CA GLY A 88 2.72 15.67 32.12
C GLY A 88 2.02 14.35 31.83
N LYS A 89 1.36 14.29 30.67
CA LYS A 89 0.63 13.11 30.19
C LYS A 89 1.13 12.61 28.86
N ILE A 90 1.06 11.30 28.67
CA ILE A 90 1.27 10.65 27.38
C ILE A 90 0.04 9.81 27.06
N ALA A 91 -0.53 10.02 25.88
CA ALA A 91 -1.61 9.20 25.36
C ALA A 91 -1.20 8.46 24.08
N PHE A 92 -1.54 7.17 24.00
CA PHE A 92 -1.39 6.37 22.79
C PHE A 92 -2.77 6.10 22.19
N LEU A 93 -3.02 6.58 20.97
CA LEU A 93 -4.29 6.45 20.27
C LEU A 93 -4.09 5.71 18.94
N SER A 94 -4.86 4.67 18.70
CA SER A 94 -4.79 3.99 17.41
C SER A 94 -5.40 4.81 16.29
N LEU A 95 -4.79 4.72 15.10
CA LEU A 95 -5.28 5.35 13.86
C LEU A 95 -6.74 4.99 13.56
N GLY A 96 -7.11 3.73 13.76
CA GLY A 96 -8.47 3.22 13.50
C GLY A 96 -9.52 3.83 14.43
N LYS A 97 -9.14 4.19 15.65
CA LYS A 97 -10.02 4.93 16.57
C LYS A 97 -10.05 6.42 16.21
N PHE A 98 -8.89 7.00 15.93
CA PHE A 98 -8.74 8.41 15.57
C PHE A 98 -9.59 8.84 14.37
N GLN A 99 -9.61 8.03 13.30
CA GLN A 99 -10.38 8.34 12.09
C GLN A 99 -11.90 8.35 12.30
N ASN A 100 -12.39 7.72 13.37
CA ASN A 100 -13.80 7.55 13.70
C ASN A 100 -14.23 8.44 14.88
N LEU A 101 -13.37 9.35 15.35
CA LEU A 101 -13.71 10.28 16.43
C LEU A 101 -14.76 11.29 15.98
N LYS A 102 -15.66 11.63 16.89
CA LYS A 102 -16.62 12.72 16.70
C LYS A 102 -15.93 14.08 16.85
N GLU A 103 -16.55 15.11 16.30
CA GLU A 103 -15.99 16.46 16.37
C GLU A 103 -15.84 16.99 17.81
N GLU A 104 -16.75 16.63 18.70
CA GLU A 104 -16.69 17.00 20.12
C GLU A 104 -15.44 16.44 20.81
N ASP A 105 -15.11 15.16 20.54
CA ASP A 105 -13.91 14.51 21.06
C ASP A 105 -12.64 15.17 20.51
N LEU A 106 -12.64 15.54 19.22
CA LEU A 106 -11.50 16.23 18.59
C LEU A 106 -11.27 17.61 19.20
N LYS A 107 -12.33 18.40 19.43
CA LYS A 107 -12.22 19.70 20.12
C LYS A 107 -11.67 19.53 21.53
N LYS A 108 -12.15 18.52 22.26
CA LYS A 108 -11.64 18.19 23.59
C LYS A 108 -10.15 17.84 23.53
N PHE A 109 -9.73 16.95 22.63
CA PHE A 109 -8.33 16.56 22.50
C PHE A 109 -7.43 17.71 22.05
N ALA A 110 -7.90 18.57 21.14
CA ALA A 110 -7.18 19.77 20.72
C ALA A 110 -6.89 20.71 21.91
N LYS A 111 -7.78 20.77 22.90
CA LYS A 111 -7.63 21.58 24.12
C LYS A 111 -6.79 20.87 25.19
N GLU A 112 -6.99 19.57 25.36
CA GLU A 112 -6.35 18.76 26.40
C GLU A 112 -4.88 18.49 26.10
N TYR A 113 -4.51 18.28 24.84
CA TYR A 113 -3.14 17.95 24.43
C TYR A 113 -2.49 19.13 23.72
N ASP A 114 -1.16 19.18 23.78
CA ASP A 114 -0.36 20.31 23.31
C ASP A 114 0.62 19.91 22.20
N PHE A 115 1.04 18.64 22.22
CA PHE A 115 1.97 18.07 21.25
C PHE A 115 1.44 16.75 20.69
N PHE A 116 1.31 16.69 19.36
CA PHE A 116 0.84 15.51 18.65
C PHE A 116 1.98 14.87 17.86
N VAL A 117 2.18 13.57 18.08
CA VAL A 117 3.13 12.76 17.32
C VAL A 117 2.35 11.81 16.42
N ILE A 118 2.56 11.90 15.11
CA ILE A 118 1.89 11.03 14.14
C ILE A 118 2.94 10.16 13.47
N ASP A 119 2.84 8.85 13.70
CA ASP A 119 3.67 7.88 13.02
C ASP A 119 2.99 7.34 11.75
N GLU A 120 3.80 7.00 10.76
CA GLU A 120 3.37 6.75 9.38
C GLU A 120 2.50 7.89 8.82
N ALA A 121 2.97 9.14 9.00
CA ALA A 121 2.26 10.36 8.60
C ALA A 121 1.87 10.38 7.11
N HIS A 122 2.54 9.59 6.25
CA HIS A 122 2.18 9.40 4.84
C HIS A 122 0.73 8.91 4.64
N LYS A 123 0.08 8.34 5.67
CA LYS A 123 -1.35 7.94 5.68
C LYS A 123 -2.33 9.10 5.81
N TYR A 124 -1.82 10.33 6.00
CA TYR A 124 -2.57 11.56 6.19
C TYR A 124 -2.30 12.57 5.07
N ARG A 125 -1.99 12.10 3.85
CA ARG A 125 -1.70 13.00 2.72
C ARG A 125 -2.92 13.38 1.88
N ASN A 126 -3.98 12.56 1.92
CA ASN A 126 -5.19 12.81 1.17
C ASN A 126 -6.16 13.67 2.02
N LYS A 127 -6.39 14.90 1.55
CA LYS A 127 -7.25 15.91 2.20
C LYS A 127 -8.72 15.47 2.35
N ASN A 128 -9.19 14.56 1.51
CA ASN A 128 -10.57 14.09 1.52
C ASN A 128 -10.83 13.11 2.67
N THR A 129 -9.78 12.44 3.15
CA THR A 129 -9.91 11.45 4.22
C THR A 129 -10.29 12.08 5.58
N ASN A 130 -11.10 11.37 6.36
CA ASN A 130 -11.40 11.73 7.75
C ASN A 130 -10.13 11.89 8.60
N ARG A 131 -9.07 11.13 8.29
CA ARG A 131 -7.77 11.24 8.98
C ARG A 131 -7.17 12.64 8.84
N TRP A 132 -7.07 13.13 7.60
CA TRP A 132 -6.53 14.46 7.33
C TRP A 132 -7.41 15.56 7.94
N LYS A 133 -8.73 15.47 7.71
CA LYS A 133 -9.73 16.41 8.26
C LYS A 133 -9.68 16.47 9.79
N ASN A 134 -9.53 15.34 10.47
CA ASN A 134 -9.46 15.28 11.93
C ASN A 134 -8.18 15.94 12.47
N VAL A 135 -7.02 15.74 11.83
CA VAL A 135 -5.77 16.40 12.24
C VAL A 135 -5.86 17.92 12.09
N ARG A 136 -6.48 18.41 11.01
CA ARG A 136 -6.72 19.85 10.83
C ARG A 136 -7.57 20.45 11.95
N LYS A 137 -8.55 19.71 12.47
CA LYS A 137 -9.35 20.14 13.62
C LYS A 137 -8.52 20.21 14.91
N LEU A 138 -7.45 19.40 15.05
CA LEU A 138 -6.54 19.45 16.18
C LEU A 138 -5.62 20.69 16.19
N GLN A 139 -5.45 21.38 15.06
CA GLN A 139 -4.58 22.57 15.01
C GLN A 139 -5.14 23.77 15.77
N LYS A 140 -6.47 23.90 15.80
CA LYS A 140 -7.15 25.08 16.32
C LYS A 140 -7.30 24.94 17.84
N LYS A 141 -6.68 25.86 18.59
CA LYS A 141 -7.02 26.09 20.00
C LYS A 141 -7.78 27.39 20.17
N GLU A 142 -8.67 27.40 21.16
CA GLU A 142 -9.44 28.60 21.56
C GLU A 142 -8.54 29.68 22.19
N ASP A 143 -7.37 29.31 22.70
CA ASP A 143 -6.43 30.19 23.40
C ASP A 143 -5.39 30.87 22.48
N GLY A 144 -5.43 30.59 21.17
CA GLY A 144 -4.49 31.17 20.19
C GLY A 144 -3.10 30.53 20.15
N PHE A 145 -2.78 29.55 21.03
CA PHE A 145 -1.52 28.80 20.94
C PHE A 145 -1.68 27.60 19.98
N PRO A 146 -0.95 27.53 18.87
CA PRO A 146 -1.10 26.40 17.95
C PRO A 146 -0.47 25.15 18.54
N ASN A 147 -1.22 24.05 18.48
CA ASN A 147 -0.72 22.71 18.83
C ASN A 147 0.52 22.35 17.99
N LYS A 148 1.48 21.69 18.64
CA LYS A 148 2.71 21.26 17.98
C LYS A 148 2.50 19.89 17.35
N PHE A 149 3.17 19.65 16.22
CA PHE A 149 3.07 18.40 15.48
C PHE A 149 4.45 17.87 15.12
N LEU A 150 4.70 16.59 15.40
CA LEU A 150 5.85 15.85 14.91
C LEU A 150 5.35 14.72 14.01
N LEU A 151 5.66 14.84 12.72
CA LEU A 151 5.22 13.91 11.70
C LEU A 151 6.38 12.98 11.31
N LEU A 152 6.24 11.71 11.67
CA LEU A 152 7.20 10.66 11.40
C LEU A 152 6.75 9.90 10.14
N THR A 153 7.58 9.97 9.12
CA THR A 153 7.37 9.22 7.87
C THR A 153 8.74 8.96 7.25
N ALA A 154 8.93 7.80 6.64
CA ALA A 154 10.12 7.59 5.81
C ALA A 154 9.92 8.06 4.37
N THR A 155 8.69 8.47 4.04
CA THR A 155 8.22 8.56 2.66
C THR A 155 7.31 9.80 2.55
N PRO A 156 7.88 11.02 2.70
CA PRO A 156 7.09 12.25 2.64
C PRO A 156 6.46 12.46 1.25
N LEU A 157 7.09 11.94 0.19
CA LEU A 157 6.55 11.86 -1.16
C LEU A 157 6.21 10.40 -1.48
N ASN A 158 4.96 10.14 -1.89
CA ASN A 158 4.46 8.77 -2.08
C ASN A 158 3.77 8.59 -3.45
N ASN A 159 2.94 9.55 -3.85
CA ASN A 159 2.27 9.59 -5.15
C ASN A 159 2.58 10.86 -5.94
N SER A 160 2.64 12.02 -5.28
CA SER A 160 2.84 13.31 -5.96
C SER A 160 3.48 14.34 -5.03
N ILE A 161 3.91 15.46 -5.62
CA ILE A 161 4.42 16.59 -4.83
C ILE A 161 3.32 17.22 -3.95
N ASN A 162 2.04 17.13 -4.32
CA ASN A 162 0.95 17.64 -3.50
C ASN A 162 0.85 16.90 -2.16
N ASP A 163 1.28 15.63 -2.11
CA ASP A 163 1.28 14.86 -0.87
C ASP A 163 2.12 15.56 0.20
N ILE A 164 3.29 16.09 -0.18
CA ILE A 164 4.15 16.86 0.71
C ILE A 164 3.40 18.08 1.23
N PHE A 165 2.78 18.87 0.36
CA PHE A 165 2.10 20.10 0.77
C PHE A 165 0.85 19.83 1.61
N ASN A 166 0.12 18.77 1.31
CA ASN A 166 -1.00 18.32 2.12
C ASN A 166 -0.53 17.86 3.51
N LEU A 167 0.65 17.25 3.62
CA LEU A 167 1.29 16.98 4.90
C LEU A 167 1.72 18.28 5.61
N ILE A 168 2.24 19.28 4.88
CA ILE A 168 2.61 20.59 5.47
C ILE A 168 1.41 21.26 6.10
N ARG A 169 0.27 21.22 5.40
CA ARG A 169 -1.01 21.71 5.88
C ARG A 169 -1.50 20.99 7.14
N LEU A 170 -0.94 19.85 7.54
CA LEU A 170 -1.29 19.21 8.82
C LEU A 170 -0.71 19.93 10.04
N PHE A 171 0.24 20.83 9.88
CA PHE A 171 0.79 21.62 10.99
C PHE A 171 0.92 23.11 10.69
N MET A 172 0.51 23.55 9.49
CA MET A 172 0.48 24.94 9.04
C MET A 172 -0.88 25.30 8.44
N ASP A 173 -1.25 26.58 8.51
CA ASP A 173 -2.43 27.10 7.82
C ASP A 173 -2.26 27.13 6.30
N ASP A 174 -3.37 27.38 5.58
CA ASP A 174 -3.40 27.34 4.11
C ASP A 174 -2.75 28.56 3.45
N THR A 175 -2.45 29.61 4.23
CA THR A 175 -1.73 30.79 3.74
C THR A 175 -0.24 30.54 3.67
N PHE A 176 0.27 29.50 4.34
CA PHE A 176 1.70 29.24 4.46
C PHE A 176 2.48 30.48 4.94
N ALA A 177 1.87 31.28 5.83
CA ALA A 177 2.42 32.56 6.28
C ALA A 177 3.91 32.51 6.70
N PRO A 178 4.41 31.48 7.42
CA PRO A 178 5.84 31.38 7.74
C PRO A 178 6.78 31.36 6.52
N PHE A 179 6.36 30.77 5.40
CA PHE A 179 7.13 30.78 4.15
C PHE A 179 7.04 32.13 3.45
N ILE A 180 5.85 32.76 3.45
CA ILE A 180 5.65 34.10 2.88
C ILE A 180 6.53 35.13 3.60
N VAL A 181 6.57 35.10 4.94
CA VAL A 181 7.42 35.99 5.76
C VAL A 181 8.91 35.81 5.44
N LYS A 182 9.33 34.58 5.09
CA LYS A 182 10.70 34.28 4.63
C LYS A 182 10.95 34.62 3.15
N GLY A 183 9.96 35.18 2.44
CA GLY A 183 10.05 35.51 1.02
C GLY A 183 10.07 34.29 0.10
N ILE A 184 9.50 33.16 0.54
CA ILE A 184 9.46 31.91 -0.23
C ILE A 184 8.09 31.78 -0.90
N PRO A 185 7.99 31.90 -2.24
CA PRO A 185 6.72 31.85 -2.97
C PRO A 185 6.29 30.39 -3.19
N ILE A 186 5.94 29.70 -2.09
CA ILE A 186 5.65 28.27 -2.10
C ILE A 186 4.56 27.91 -3.11
N THR A 187 3.47 28.67 -3.19
CA THR A 187 2.37 28.42 -4.13
C THR A 187 2.83 28.47 -5.59
N ASP A 188 3.69 29.42 -5.94
CA ASP A 188 4.21 29.57 -7.31
C ASP A 188 5.18 28.45 -7.67
N LEU A 189 6.02 28.03 -6.71
CA LEU A 189 6.93 26.89 -6.91
C LEU A 189 6.15 25.60 -7.21
N ILE A 190 5.05 25.37 -6.50
CA ILE A 190 4.18 24.20 -6.74
C ILE A 190 3.56 24.27 -8.12
N LYS A 191 2.99 25.43 -8.47
CA LYS A 191 2.34 25.64 -9.76
C LYS A 191 3.34 25.43 -10.90
N ASN A 192 4.50 26.04 -10.82
CA ASN A 192 5.57 25.91 -11.81
C ASN A 192 6.04 24.45 -11.95
N TYR A 193 6.22 23.72 -10.83
CA TYR A 193 6.56 22.30 -10.89
C TYR A 193 5.49 21.47 -11.61
N LYS A 194 4.21 21.70 -11.30
CA LYS A 194 3.08 21.00 -11.95
C LYS A 194 3.03 21.28 -13.45
N ASP A 195 3.15 22.55 -13.83
CA ASP A 195 3.06 22.99 -15.23
C ASP A 195 4.21 22.39 -16.05
N LEU A 196 5.46 22.50 -15.56
CA LEU A 196 6.62 21.88 -16.20
C LEU A 196 6.52 20.36 -16.29
N LYS A 197 6.00 19.71 -15.24
CA LYS A 197 5.82 18.25 -15.25
C LYS A 197 4.79 17.83 -16.29
N LYS A 198 3.67 18.54 -16.39
CA LYS A 198 2.64 18.28 -17.41
C LYS A 198 3.18 18.50 -18.82
N GLU A 199 4.01 19.52 -19.02
CA GLU A 199 4.68 19.77 -20.30
C GLU A 199 5.68 18.66 -20.64
N PHE A 200 6.49 18.22 -19.66
CA PHE A 200 7.47 17.14 -19.83
C PHE A 200 6.81 15.80 -20.20
N GLN A 201 5.66 15.48 -19.61
CA GLN A 201 4.89 14.29 -19.95
C GLN A 201 4.35 14.31 -21.39
N GLN A 202 4.19 15.50 -21.99
CA GLN A 202 3.73 15.65 -23.37
C GLN A 202 4.90 15.73 -24.37
N ARG A 203 6.03 16.29 -23.93
CA ARG A 203 7.21 16.56 -24.74
C ARG A 203 8.44 16.16 -23.93
N ASP A 204 9.04 15.02 -24.26
CA ASP A 204 10.28 14.53 -23.66
C ASP A 204 11.47 15.40 -24.13
N ASP A 205 11.57 16.60 -23.56
CA ASP A 205 12.51 17.66 -23.94
C ASP A 205 13.52 17.93 -22.82
N ASP A 206 14.80 17.98 -23.20
CA ASP A 206 15.92 18.16 -22.27
C ASP A 206 15.92 19.51 -21.54
N LYS A 207 15.38 20.56 -22.16
CA LYS A 207 15.28 21.88 -21.52
C LYS A 207 14.21 21.85 -20.44
N ILE A 208 13.04 21.28 -20.74
CA ILE A 208 11.96 21.12 -19.74
C ILE A 208 12.47 20.28 -18.57
N LYS A 209 13.18 19.17 -18.83
CA LYS A 209 13.79 18.33 -17.80
C LYS A 209 14.76 19.11 -16.90
N ARG A 210 15.60 19.99 -17.47
CA ARG A 210 16.52 20.85 -16.70
C ARG A 210 15.76 21.85 -15.85
N ASP A 211 14.72 22.48 -16.38
CA ASP A 211 13.93 23.47 -15.66
C ASP A 211 13.10 22.82 -14.54
N LEU A 212 12.54 21.64 -14.78
CA LEU A 212 11.88 20.82 -13.76
C LEU A 212 12.86 20.47 -12.62
N LYS A 213 14.10 20.08 -12.94
CA LYS A 213 15.14 19.82 -11.94
C LYS A 213 15.44 21.07 -11.09
N LYS A 214 15.58 22.25 -11.71
CA LYS A 214 15.82 23.50 -10.98
C LYS A 214 14.69 23.79 -9.97
N VAL A 215 13.44 23.68 -10.41
CA VAL A 215 12.28 23.95 -9.55
C VAL A 215 12.19 22.94 -8.41
N ALA A 216 12.42 21.65 -8.67
CA ALA A 216 12.48 20.64 -7.61
C ALA A 216 13.60 20.92 -6.60
N THR A 217 14.79 21.28 -7.07
CA THR A 217 15.91 21.68 -6.19
C THR A 217 15.53 22.89 -5.33
N GLU A 218 14.82 23.87 -5.89
CA GLU A 218 14.36 25.04 -5.16
C GLU A 218 13.31 24.68 -4.08
N ILE A 219 12.34 23.82 -4.42
CA ILE A 219 11.35 23.30 -3.46
C ILE A 219 12.07 22.57 -2.31
N LYS A 220 13.04 21.72 -2.64
CA LYS A 220 13.85 21.01 -1.64
C LYS A 220 14.55 22.00 -0.71
N GLN A 221 15.33 22.93 -1.28
CA GLN A 221 16.22 23.81 -0.53
C GLN A 221 15.51 24.90 0.27
N LYS A 222 14.38 25.41 -0.22
CA LYS A 222 13.63 26.51 0.40
C LYS A 222 12.46 26.02 1.25
N VAL A 223 11.84 24.91 0.89
CA VAL A 223 10.66 24.40 1.60
C VAL A 223 11.02 23.22 2.48
N LEU A 224 11.51 22.13 1.89
CA LEU A 224 11.71 20.88 2.61
C LEU A 224 12.81 20.98 3.67
N ASP A 225 13.94 21.60 3.34
CA ASP A 225 15.06 21.78 4.27
C ASP A 225 14.68 22.57 5.53
N GLU A 226 13.63 23.40 5.47
CA GLU A 226 13.17 24.21 6.62
C GLU A 226 12.27 23.43 7.59
N ILE A 227 11.65 22.33 7.14
CA ILE A 227 10.60 21.61 7.89
C ILE A 227 10.90 20.12 8.07
N MET A 228 11.88 19.58 7.34
CA MET A 228 12.17 18.15 7.24
C MET A 228 13.57 17.85 7.77
N ILE A 229 13.70 16.80 8.59
CA ILE A 229 14.98 16.31 9.12
C ILE A 229 15.30 14.99 8.44
N LEU A 230 15.73 15.03 7.18
CA LEU A 230 16.07 13.80 6.47
C LEU A 230 17.50 13.36 6.82
N ARG A 231 17.63 12.31 7.63
CA ARG A 231 18.90 11.60 7.76
C ARG A 231 18.89 10.43 6.78
N THR A 232 19.92 10.37 5.94
CA THR A 232 20.14 9.26 5.03
C THR A 232 21.17 8.31 5.65
N ARG A 233 21.23 7.05 5.19
CA ARG A 233 22.26 6.10 5.66
C ARG A 233 23.66 6.64 5.41
N LYS A 234 23.87 7.16 4.20
CA LYS A 234 25.12 7.82 3.81
C LYS A 234 25.44 9.01 4.71
N TYR A 235 24.46 9.89 4.98
CA TYR A 235 24.65 11.01 5.91
C TYR A 235 25.10 10.51 7.29
N ILE A 236 24.46 9.47 7.84
CA ILE A 236 24.85 8.93 9.14
C ILE A 236 26.29 8.39 9.11
N MET A 237 26.64 7.60 8.08
CA MET A 237 27.99 7.05 7.94
C MET A 237 29.06 8.13 7.75
N GLU A 238 28.76 9.20 7.02
CA GLU A 238 29.70 10.29 6.76
C GLU A 238 29.90 11.19 7.98
N GLN A 239 28.83 11.52 8.70
CA GLN A 239 28.88 12.43 9.85
C GLN A 239 29.28 11.74 11.15
N PHE A 240 28.97 10.45 11.31
CA PHE A 240 29.16 9.72 12.56
C PHE A 240 30.10 8.51 12.40
N LYS A 241 31.31 8.76 11.91
CA LYS A 241 32.30 7.72 11.55
C LYS A 241 32.74 6.82 12.72
N ASP A 242 32.66 7.31 13.95
CA ASP A 242 33.15 6.62 15.15
C ASP A 242 32.04 5.93 15.97
N ILE A 243 30.79 5.92 15.49
CA ILE A 243 29.70 5.26 16.22
C ILE A 243 29.94 3.76 16.27
N LYS A 244 29.85 3.21 17.48
CA LYS A 244 29.82 1.78 17.73
C LYS A 244 28.48 1.37 18.31
N VAL A 245 27.89 0.30 17.77
CA VAL A 245 26.71 -0.37 18.33
C VAL A 245 27.18 -1.69 18.93
N ASN A 246 26.95 -1.90 20.24
CA ASN A 246 27.43 -3.07 20.97
C ASN A 246 28.94 -3.33 20.81
N GLY A 247 29.75 -2.25 20.78
CA GLY A 247 31.21 -2.33 20.63
C GLY A 247 31.72 -2.57 19.21
N LYS A 248 30.83 -2.81 18.23
CA LYS A 248 31.16 -2.96 16.80
C LYS A 248 30.92 -1.68 16.02
N PRO A 249 31.72 -1.37 14.98
CA PRO A 249 31.48 -0.21 14.13
C PRO A 249 30.10 -0.27 13.47
N LEU A 250 29.47 0.88 13.31
CA LEU A 250 28.19 1.01 12.60
C LEU A 250 28.38 0.64 11.13
N VAL A 251 27.81 -0.48 10.70
CA VAL A 251 27.82 -0.90 9.29
C VAL A 251 26.41 -0.81 8.71
N PHE A 252 26.32 -0.25 7.50
CA PHE A 252 25.15 -0.41 6.62
C PHE A 252 25.59 -1.15 5.37
N LYS A 253 24.96 -2.28 5.10
CA LYS A 253 24.98 -2.88 3.76
C LYS A 253 23.65 -2.58 3.09
N ASP A 254 23.70 -1.86 1.99
CA ASP A 254 22.51 -1.61 1.19
C ASP A 254 22.03 -2.92 0.55
N PRO A 255 20.70 -3.10 0.45
CA PRO A 255 20.15 -4.27 -0.20
C PRO A 255 20.52 -4.28 -1.69
N ILE A 256 20.75 -5.47 -2.24
CA ILE A 256 21.05 -5.62 -3.67
C ILE A 256 19.74 -5.99 -4.39
N PRO A 257 19.14 -5.06 -5.16
CA PRO A 257 17.94 -5.34 -5.93
C PRO A 257 18.25 -6.14 -7.19
N TYR A 258 17.41 -7.10 -7.55
CA TYR A 258 17.49 -7.89 -8.79
C TYR A 258 16.14 -7.87 -9.48
N SER A 259 16.12 -7.50 -10.75
CA SER A 259 14.94 -7.58 -11.61
C SER A 259 14.82 -8.99 -12.20
N LEU A 260 13.75 -9.71 -11.87
CA LEU A 260 13.48 -11.05 -12.39
C LEU A 260 12.38 -10.98 -13.45
N ASP A 261 12.76 -11.22 -14.70
CA ASP A 261 11.82 -11.44 -15.81
C ASP A 261 11.52 -12.95 -15.95
N TYR A 262 10.24 -13.30 -15.85
CA TYR A 262 9.76 -14.68 -15.95
C TYR A 262 9.25 -15.05 -17.36
N SER A 263 9.21 -14.10 -18.30
CA SER A 263 8.81 -14.34 -19.69
C SER A 263 9.61 -15.45 -20.41
N PRO A 264 10.91 -15.70 -20.11
CA PRO A 264 11.63 -16.81 -20.73
C PRO A 264 11.12 -18.20 -20.36
N PHE A 265 10.21 -18.30 -19.38
CA PHE A 265 9.58 -19.54 -18.93
C PHE A 265 8.15 -19.71 -19.49
N TYR A 266 7.70 -18.85 -20.40
CA TYR A 266 6.41 -18.99 -21.05
C TYR A 266 6.35 -20.29 -21.86
N THR A 267 5.35 -21.10 -21.55
CA THR A 267 4.98 -22.29 -22.34
C THR A 267 3.95 -21.93 -23.39
N GLU A 268 3.74 -22.79 -24.38
CA GLU A 268 2.72 -22.59 -25.41
C GLU A 268 1.32 -22.47 -24.79
N ASP A 269 0.98 -23.31 -23.80
CA ASP A 269 -0.31 -23.21 -23.10
C ASP A 269 -0.47 -21.85 -22.38
N TYR A 270 0.60 -21.34 -21.77
CA TYR A 270 0.56 -20.02 -21.13
C TYR A 270 0.45 -18.88 -22.15
N LYS A 271 1.13 -18.98 -23.30
CA LYS A 271 0.97 -18.00 -24.39
C LYS A 271 -0.46 -17.99 -24.92
N SER A 272 -1.07 -19.16 -25.13
CA SER A 272 -2.47 -19.28 -25.53
C SER A 272 -3.42 -18.62 -24.52
N LEU A 273 -3.15 -18.74 -23.22
CA LEU A 273 -3.89 -18.00 -22.19
C LEU A 273 -3.76 -16.49 -22.37
N ILE A 274 -2.54 -15.96 -22.53
CA ILE A 274 -2.30 -14.52 -22.71
C ILE A 274 -2.98 -14.00 -23.98
N GLU A 275 -2.93 -14.76 -25.07
CA GLU A 275 -3.64 -14.43 -26.32
C GLU A 275 -5.16 -14.42 -26.11
N ALA A 276 -5.72 -15.42 -25.44
CA ALA A 276 -7.15 -15.47 -25.13
C ALA A 276 -7.58 -14.28 -24.26
N ILE A 277 -6.77 -13.90 -23.26
CA ILE A 277 -7.01 -12.71 -22.45
C ILE A 277 -6.99 -11.46 -23.33
N ASN A 278 -5.95 -11.25 -24.13
CA ASN A 278 -5.82 -10.05 -24.99
C ASN A 278 -6.98 -9.92 -25.99
N ASN A 279 -7.43 -11.03 -26.57
CA ASN A 279 -8.50 -11.07 -27.55
C ASN A 279 -9.88 -10.79 -26.97
N ASN A 280 -10.06 -11.01 -25.66
CA ASN A 280 -11.37 -10.98 -25.01
C ASN A 280 -11.53 -9.87 -23.96
N ILE A 281 -10.49 -9.55 -23.19
CA ILE A 281 -10.57 -8.63 -22.04
C ILE A 281 -11.08 -7.23 -22.42
N ASN A 282 -10.70 -6.73 -23.60
CA ASN A 282 -11.13 -5.42 -24.08
C ASN A 282 -12.58 -5.41 -24.59
N LYS A 283 -13.12 -6.59 -24.94
CA LYS A 283 -14.50 -6.77 -25.39
C LYS A 283 -15.49 -6.97 -24.25
N ILE A 284 -15.00 -7.34 -23.06
CA ILE A 284 -15.83 -7.47 -21.86
C ILE A 284 -16.23 -6.06 -21.40
N LEU A 285 -17.54 -5.81 -21.37
CA LEU A 285 -18.13 -4.53 -21.00
C LEU A 285 -18.37 -4.40 -19.49
N PHE A 286 -18.36 -5.53 -18.77
CA PHE A 286 -18.76 -5.64 -17.37
C PHE A 286 -20.17 -5.08 -17.19
N GLU A 287 -21.08 -5.51 -18.05
CA GLU A 287 -22.39 -4.87 -18.25
C GLU A 287 -23.19 -4.77 -16.95
N TYR A 288 -23.06 -5.78 -16.08
CA TYR A 288 -23.72 -5.76 -14.77
C TYR A 288 -23.37 -4.49 -13.97
N THR A 289 -22.16 -3.95 -14.06
CA THR A 289 -21.73 -2.75 -13.32
C THR A 289 -22.52 -1.49 -13.70
N LYS A 290 -23.02 -1.43 -14.94
CA LYS A 290 -23.79 -0.29 -15.47
C LYS A 290 -25.24 -0.28 -14.99
N VAL A 291 -25.77 -1.44 -14.58
CA VAL A 291 -27.18 -1.63 -14.23
C VAL A 291 -27.48 -1.62 -12.72
N TYR A 292 -26.49 -1.40 -11.86
CA TYR A 292 -26.71 -1.16 -10.42
C TYR A 292 -25.78 -0.12 -9.79
N GLY A 293 -24.77 0.37 -10.51
CA GLY A 293 -23.68 1.16 -9.95
C GLY A 293 -23.53 2.55 -10.56
N THR A 294 -22.40 3.18 -10.27
CA THR A 294 -21.92 4.35 -10.99
C THR A 294 -21.31 3.88 -12.32
N ARG A 295 -21.83 4.30 -13.47
CA ARG A 295 -21.17 4.06 -14.78
C ARG A 295 -19.76 4.66 -14.81
N TYR A 296 -19.62 5.82 -14.17
CA TYR A 296 -18.37 6.56 -14.06
C TYR A 296 -17.96 6.80 -12.62
N VAL A 297 -16.68 6.72 -12.36
CA VAL A 297 -16.05 7.28 -11.18
C VAL A 297 -15.53 8.68 -11.51
N ILE A 298 -15.80 9.63 -10.62
CA ILE A 298 -15.25 10.98 -10.71
C ILE A 298 -13.94 11.04 -9.92
N PHE A 299 -12.88 11.42 -10.61
CA PHE A 299 -11.60 11.80 -10.03
C PHE A 299 -11.53 13.32 -10.00
N GLU A 300 -11.31 13.88 -8.82
CA GLU A 300 -11.01 15.30 -8.68
C GLU A 300 -9.50 15.51 -8.85
N GLU A 301 -9.10 16.10 -9.97
CA GLU A 301 -7.75 16.62 -10.14
C GLU A 301 -7.61 17.94 -9.37
N GLU A 302 -6.61 18.00 -8.49
CA GLU A 302 -6.37 19.16 -7.65
C GLU A 302 -5.88 20.39 -8.44
N THR A 303 -6.72 21.41 -8.50
CA THR A 303 -6.37 22.77 -8.92
C THR A 303 -5.75 23.56 -7.74
N LEU A 304 -4.84 24.49 -8.03
CA LEU A 304 -4.26 25.41 -7.04
C LEU A 304 -5.05 26.72 -7.06
N GLY A 305 -5.19 27.38 -5.90
CA GLY A 305 -5.73 28.75 -5.83
C GLY A 305 -7.22 28.88 -5.51
N GLY A 306 -7.89 27.82 -5.06
CA GLY A 306 -9.32 27.87 -4.73
C GLY A 306 -10.25 27.72 -5.93
N GLU A 307 -9.73 27.35 -7.10
CA GLU A 307 -10.52 26.93 -8.24
C GLU A 307 -11.24 25.60 -7.95
N GLU A 308 -12.36 25.34 -8.61
CA GLU A 308 -13.02 24.04 -8.52
C GLU A 308 -12.09 22.94 -9.07
N PRO A 309 -12.02 21.77 -8.40
CA PRO A 309 -11.22 20.66 -8.88
C PRO A 309 -11.72 20.18 -10.26
N ALA A 310 -10.80 19.93 -11.18
CA ALA A 310 -11.16 19.40 -12.49
C ALA A 310 -11.66 17.96 -12.32
N LYS A 311 -12.89 17.68 -12.77
CA LYS A 311 -13.52 16.36 -12.65
C LYS A 311 -13.16 15.50 -13.87
N LYS A 312 -12.41 14.43 -13.66
CA LYS A 312 -12.12 13.40 -14.66
C LYS A 312 -13.03 12.20 -14.44
N PHE A 313 -13.79 11.83 -15.47
CA PHE A 313 -14.68 10.68 -15.42
C PHE A 313 -13.95 9.45 -15.97
N ILE A 314 -13.90 8.37 -15.20
CA ILE A 314 -13.33 7.08 -15.62
C ILE A 314 -14.43 6.03 -15.56
N GLU A 315 -14.58 5.22 -16.60
CA GLU A 315 -15.55 4.13 -16.61
C GLU A 315 -15.17 3.04 -15.61
N VAL A 316 -16.16 2.51 -14.90
CA VAL A 316 -15.94 1.39 -13.97
C VAL A 316 -15.37 0.17 -14.70
N ALA A 317 -15.79 -0.08 -15.94
CA ALA A 317 -15.24 -1.14 -16.78
C ALA A 317 -13.71 -1.07 -16.91
N ASP A 318 -13.15 0.13 -17.11
CA ASP A 318 -11.69 0.31 -17.23
C ASP A 318 -10.97 0.04 -15.90
N LEU A 319 -11.59 0.38 -14.77
CA LEU A 319 -11.06 0.05 -13.44
C LEU A 319 -11.03 -1.46 -13.21
N PHE A 320 -12.04 -2.19 -13.69
CA PHE A 320 -12.10 -3.65 -13.63
C PHE A 320 -11.03 -4.30 -14.52
N LYS A 321 -10.83 -3.79 -15.74
CA LYS A 321 -9.74 -4.24 -16.63
C LYS A 321 -8.38 -4.03 -15.98
N LEU A 322 -8.16 -2.86 -15.38
CA LEU A 322 -6.90 -2.55 -14.68
C LEU A 322 -6.72 -3.46 -13.46
N LEU A 323 -7.79 -3.71 -12.68
CA LEU A 323 -7.77 -4.65 -11.55
C LEU A 323 -7.40 -6.06 -12.02
N LEU A 324 -8.06 -6.58 -13.06
CA LEU A 324 -7.78 -7.90 -13.63
C LEU A 324 -6.33 -7.99 -14.13
N GLY A 325 -5.82 -6.96 -14.79
CA GLY A 325 -4.42 -6.86 -15.19
C GLY A 325 -3.46 -6.98 -14.00
N LYS A 326 -3.69 -6.24 -12.90
CA LYS A 326 -2.88 -6.38 -11.67
C LYS A 326 -2.98 -7.78 -11.06
N ARG A 327 -4.18 -8.36 -11.08
CA ARG A 327 -4.42 -9.70 -10.54
C ARG A 327 -3.72 -10.77 -11.39
N LEU A 328 -3.65 -10.59 -12.71
CA LEU A 328 -2.90 -11.44 -13.63
C LEU A 328 -1.40 -11.34 -13.40
N GLU A 329 -0.91 -10.11 -13.24
CA GLU A 329 0.49 -9.87 -12.88
C GLU A 329 0.82 -10.58 -11.56
N SER A 330 -0.02 -10.50 -10.54
CA SER A 330 0.25 -11.15 -9.26
C SER A 330 0.27 -12.68 -9.32
N SER A 331 -0.79 -13.31 -9.86
CA SER A 331 -0.80 -14.75 -10.14
C SER A 331 -1.97 -15.15 -11.04
N ILE A 332 -1.81 -16.26 -11.77
CA ILE A 332 -2.89 -16.89 -12.55
C ILE A 332 -4.11 -17.15 -11.65
N PHE A 333 -3.87 -17.64 -10.43
CA PHE A 333 -4.91 -17.95 -9.46
C PHE A 333 -5.70 -16.72 -8.99
N SER A 334 -5.02 -15.60 -8.71
CA SER A 334 -5.69 -14.36 -8.31
C SER A 334 -6.51 -13.75 -9.45
N PHE A 335 -6.00 -13.82 -10.69
CA PHE A 335 -6.76 -13.40 -11.87
C PHE A 335 -8.01 -14.25 -12.05
N GLU A 336 -7.86 -15.57 -12.06
CA GLU A 336 -8.98 -16.49 -12.23
C GLU A 336 -10.03 -16.31 -11.12
N THR A 337 -9.59 -16.18 -9.87
CA THR A 337 -10.50 -15.96 -8.73
C THR A 337 -11.30 -14.67 -8.89
N THR A 338 -10.66 -13.57 -9.29
CA THR A 338 -11.36 -12.30 -9.54
C THR A 338 -12.31 -12.42 -10.73
N LEU A 339 -11.86 -13.00 -11.84
CA LEU A 339 -12.69 -13.16 -13.04
C LEU A 339 -13.91 -14.06 -12.78
N ARG A 340 -13.76 -15.15 -12.00
CA ARG A 340 -14.89 -16.00 -11.59
C ARG A 340 -15.89 -15.29 -10.71
N ARG A 341 -15.43 -14.42 -9.80
CA ARG A 341 -16.34 -13.58 -8.97
C ARG A 341 -17.17 -12.65 -9.84
N ILE A 342 -16.54 -12.03 -10.84
CA ILE A 342 -17.22 -11.16 -11.81
C ILE A 342 -18.24 -11.98 -12.62
N TYR A 343 -17.81 -13.09 -13.21
CA TYR A 343 -18.65 -14.00 -13.99
C TYR A 343 -19.91 -14.44 -13.23
N GLU A 344 -19.78 -14.89 -11.97
CA GLU A 344 -20.95 -15.36 -11.20
C GLU A 344 -21.94 -14.22 -10.89
N LYS A 345 -21.45 -13.00 -10.66
CA LYS A 345 -22.33 -11.84 -10.48
C LYS A 345 -23.04 -11.49 -11.77
N GLU A 346 -22.31 -11.38 -12.86
CA GLU A 346 -22.85 -11.11 -14.20
C GLU A 346 -23.90 -12.14 -14.61
N LYS A 347 -23.64 -13.42 -14.33
CA LYS A 347 -24.56 -14.54 -14.55
C LYS A 347 -25.84 -14.40 -13.74
N ILE A 348 -25.78 -13.90 -12.51
CA ILE A 348 -26.97 -13.60 -11.71
C ILE A 348 -27.81 -12.51 -12.36
N PHE A 349 -27.21 -11.43 -12.86
CA PHE A 349 -27.94 -10.38 -13.58
C PHE A 349 -28.56 -10.92 -14.86
N TYR A 350 -27.78 -11.62 -15.69
CA TYR A 350 -28.26 -12.24 -16.93
C TYR A 350 -29.46 -13.15 -16.68
N ASN A 351 -29.34 -14.10 -15.76
CA ASN A 351 -30.43 -15.03 -15.45
C ASN A 351 -31.65 -14.30 -14.88
N THR A 352 -31.44 -13.30 -14.02
CA THR A 352 -32.56 -12.56 -13.40
C THR A 352 -33.30 -11.75 -14.46
N PHE A 353 -32.61 -11.01 -15.32
CA PHE A 353 -33.27 -10.25 -16.39
C PHE A 353 -33.93 -11.16 -17.42
N LYS A 354 -33.24 -12.20 -17.90
CA LYS A 354 -33.78 -13.13 -18.89
C LYS A 354 -35.06 -13.84 -18.40
N MET A 355 -35.14 -14.22 -17.12
CA MET A 355 -36.31 -14.89 -16.56
C MET A 355 -37.48 -13.94 -16.26
N GLU A 356 -37.20 -12.67 -15.96
CA GLU A 356 -38.20 -11.72 -15.47
C GLU A 356 -38.56 -10.62 -16.49
N MET A 357 -37.96 -10.62 -17.68
CA MET A 357 -38.16 -9.62 -18.73
C MET A 357 -39.65 -9.41 -19.08
N ASP A 358 -40.39 -10.50 -19.29
CA ASP A 358 -41.82 -10.45 -19.65
C ASP A 358 -42.72 -9.91 -18.52
N ARG A 359 -42.20 -9.85 -17.29
CA ARG A 359 -42.94 -9.32 -16.13
C ARG A 359 -42.82 -7.81 -15.98
N ILE A 360 -41.93 -7.17 -16.74
CA ILE A 360 -41.68 -5.73 -16.62
C ILE A 360 -42.76 -4.98 -17.40
N LYS A 361 -43.68 -4.36 -16.66
CA LYS A 361 -44.77 -3.54 -17.24
C LYS A 361 -44.59 -2.06 -16.96
N LYS A 362 -43.86 -1.71 -15.90
CA LYS A 362 -43.55 -0.35 -15.48
C LYS A 362 -42.14 -0.27 -14.88
N LYS A 363 -41.61 0.95 -14.76
CA LYS A 363 -40.25 1.21 -14.25
C LYS A 363 -40.02 0.60 -12.85
N GLU A 364 -41.01 0.63 -11.96
CA GLU A 364 -40.87 0.10 -10.60
C GLU A 364 -40.66 -1.42 -10.56
N ASP A 365 -41.15 -2.16 -11.56
CA ASP A 365 -40.95 -3.61 -11.64
C ASP A 365 -39.47 -3.91 -11.87
N LEU A 366 -38.81 -3.15 -12.76
CA LEU A 366 -37.37 -3.24 -13.01
C LEU A 366 -36.56 -2.92 -11.76
N LYS A 367 -36.92 -1.85 -11.03
CA LYS A 367 -36.23 -1.49 -9.79
C LYS A 367 -36.20 -2.65 -8.81
N GLY A 368 -37.36 -3.29 -8.59
CA GLY A 368 -37.44 -4.46 -7.72
C GLY A 368 -36.65 -5.68 -8.23
N ILE A 369 -36.56 -5.88 -9.55
CA ILE A 369 -35.73 -6.93 -10.16
C ILE A 369 -34.24 -6.66 -9.90
N ILE A 370 -33.78 -5.44 -10.14
CA ILE A 370 -32.38 -5.04 -9.92
C ILE A 370 -32.03 -5.18 -8.43
N GLU A 371 -32.87 -4.71 -7.52
CA GLU A 371 -32.65 -4.85 -6.07
C GLU A 371 -32.52 -6.33 -5.65
N ARG A 372 -33.32 -7.23 -6.24
CA ARG A 372 -33.17 -8.68 -6.03
C ARG A 372 -31.85 -9.22 -6.59
N ALA A 373 -31.46 -8.80 -7.79
CA ALA A 373 -30.20 -9.19 -8.41
C ALA A 373 -29.00 -8.74 -7.56
N ILE A 374 -28.97 -7.47 -7.12
CA ILE A 374 -27.94 -6.91 -6.23
C ILE A 374 -27.84 -7.74 -4.94
N LYS A 375 -28.97 -8.03 -4.30
CA LYS A 375 -29.00 -8.80 -3.06
C LYS A 375 -28.44 -10.22 -3.25
N ARG A 376 -28.75 -10.88 -4.36
CA ARG A 376 -28.21 -12.21 -4.70
C ARG A 376 -26.72 -12.17 -5.05
N ALA A 377 -26.29 -11.12 -5.76
CA ALA A 377 -24.92 -10.95 -6.23
C ALA A 377 -23.95 -10.40 -5.16
N LYS A 378 -24.46 -9.98 -3.98
CA LYS A 378 -23.67 -9.49 -2.82
C LYS A 378 -22.64 -8.40 -3.20
N ILE A 379 -23.06 -7.40 -3.97
CA ILE A 379 -22.12 -6.54 -4.72
C ILE A 379 -21.37 -5.48 -3.88
N GLU A 380 -21.78 -5.26 -2.63
CA GLU A 380 -21.24 -4.21 -1.74
C GLU A 380 -19.69 -4.18 -1.68
N LYS A 381 -19.01 -5.34 -1.71
CA LYS A 381 -17.57 -5.46 -1.45
C LYS A 381 -16.66 -5.02 -2.61
N GLU A 382 -17.07 -5.21 -3.86
CA GLU A 382 -16.16 -5.09 -5.02
C GLU A 382 -16.03 -3.65 -5.51
N LEU A 383 -17.14 -2.91 -5.56
CA LEU A 383 -17.07 -1.48 -5.86
C LEU A 383 -16.29 -0.74 -4.75
N GLU A 384 -16.45 -1.15 -3.49
CA GLU A 384 -15.61 -0.65 -2.38
C GLU A 384 -14.14 -1.05 -2.51
N GLU A 385 -13.82 -2.23 -3.04
CA GLU A 385 -12.43 -2.66 -3.28
C GLU A 385 -11.79 -1.82 -4.38
N VAL A 386 -12.48 -1.64 -5.51
CA VAL A 386 -12.05 -0.75 -6.60
C VAL A 386 -11.93 0.68 -6.10
N LYS A 387 -12.93 1.20 -5.37
CA LYS A 387 -12.88 2.55 -4.79
C LYS A 387 -11.72 2.72 -3.82
N ARG A 388 -11.45 1.74 -2.95
CA ARG A 388 -10.29 1.78 -2.03
C ARG A 388 -8.96 1.69 -2.77
N GLU A 389 -8.86 0.84 -3.79
CA GLU A 389 -7.64 0.63 -4.58
C GLU A 389 -7.20 1.91 -5.31
N TYR A 390 -8.16 2.73 -5.73
CA TYR A 390 -7.91 3.99 -6.44
C TYR A 390 -8.24 5.25 -5.63
N ASP A 391 -8.48 5.12 -4.31
CA ASP A 391 -8.73 6.22 -3.37
C ASP A 391 -9.89 7.16 -3.78
N ILE A 392 -11.01 6.55 -4.19
CA ILE A 392 -12.21 7.21 -4.71
C ILE A 392 -13.25 7.41 -3.60
N GLU A 393 -13.62 8.66 -3.32
CA GLU A 393 -14.83 9.04 -2.57
C GLU A 393 -15.83 9.66 -3.55
N GLY A 394 -17.11 9.25 -3.51
CA GLY A 394 -18.14 9.77 -4.42
C GLY A 394 -19.34 10.31 -3.66
N GLU A 395 -19.78 11.51 -4.02
CA GLU A 395 -21.15 11.99 -3.81
C GLU A 395 -22.00 11.58 -5.04
N GLU A 396 -23.24 11.15 -4.81
CA GLU A 396 -24.21 11.00 -5.90
C GLU A 396 -25.36 12.00 -5.71
N GLU A 397 -25.50 12.93 -6.66
CA GLU A 397 -26.66 13.86 -6.74
C GLU A 397 -27.90 13.21 -7.38
N LYS A 398 -27.76 12.11 -8.15
CA LYS A 398 -28.85 11.34 -8.79
C LYS A 398 -28.98 9.95 -8.17
N THR A 399 -30.21 9.42 -8.04
CA THR A 399 -30.39 8.03 -7.59
C THR A 399 -29.86 7.05 -8.65
N TRP A 400 -29.23 5.95 -8.24
CA TRP A 400 -28.66 4.95 -9.15
C TRP A 400 -29.67 4.44 -10.19
N PHE A 401 -30.96 4.39 -9.82
CA PHE A 401 -32.02 3.88 -10.67
C PHE A 401 -32.31 4.81 -11.86
N ASP A 402 -32.30 6.13 -11.65
CA ASP A 402 -32.52 7.10 -12.73
C ASP A 402 -31.44 6.96 -13.81
N ARG A 403 -30.20 6.69 -13.41
CA ARG A 403 -29.09 6.45 -14.36
C ARG A 403 -29.28 5.19 -15.20
N VAL A 404 -29.82 4.13 -14.60
CA VAL A 404 -30.11 2.90 -15.34
C VAL A 404 -31.21 3.14 -16.36
N ILE A 405 -32.23 3.94 -16.02
CA ILE A 405 -33.27 4.33 -17.00
C ILE A 405 -32.67 5.15 -18.14
N ASP A 406 -31.84 6.16 -17.83
CA ASP A 406 -31.17 6.99 -18.84
C ASP A 406 -30.32 6.10 -19.79
N LEU A 407 -29.56 5.14 -19.24
CA LEU A 407 -28.75 4.18 -20.01
C LEU A 407 -29.59 3.29 -20.94
N LEU A 408 -30.73 2.78 -20.45
CA LEU A 408 -31.60 1.92 -21.25
C LEU A 408 -32.22 2.68 -22.43
N ILE A 409 -32.57 3.96 -22.21
CA ILE A 409 -33.06 4.84 -23.28
C ILE A 409 -31.95 5.09 -24.30
N GLU A 410 -30.73 5.43 -23.85
CA GLU A 410 -29.55 5.62 -24.71
C GLU A 410 -29.31 4.40 -25.60
N TYR A 411 -29.33 3.18 -25.04
CA TYR A 411 -29.19 1.95 -25.81
C TYR A 411 -30.33 1.74 -26.82
N GLY A 412 -31.57 2.04 -26.43
CA GLY A 412 -32.72 1.97 -27.33
C GLY A 412 -32.61 2.95 -28.50
N GLU A 413 -32.09 4.15 -28.26
CA GLU A 413 -31.88 5.19 -29.27
C GLU A 413 -30.72 4.84 -30.23
N GLU A 414 -29.58 4.42 -29.70
CA GLU A 414 -28.38 4.08 -30.48
C GLU A 414 -28.61 2.92 -31.46
N ALA A 415 -29.41 1.93 -31.05
CA ALA A 415 -29.68 0.78 -31.89
C ALA A 415 -30.49 1.13 -33.16
N TRP A 416 -31.14 2.30 -33.24
CA TRP A 416 -32.31 2.44 -34.11
C TRP A 416 -32.55 3.80 -34.79
N GLY A 417 -31.48 4.57 -35.05
CA GLY A 417 -31.40 5.70 -36.00
C GLY A 417 -32.70 6.37 -36.50
N GLU A 418 -32.95 7.61 -36.04
CA GLU A 418 -33.86 8.69 -36.50
C GLU A 418 -35.27 8.43 -37.10
N LYS A 419 -35.79 7.20 -37.31
CA LYS A 419 -36.95 7.00 -38.23
C LYS A 419 -38.32 6.58 -37.67
N LYS A 420 -38.59 6.54 -36.36
CA LYS A 420 -39.97 6.32 -35.82
C LYS A 420 -40.22 6.97 -34.45
N GLN A 421 -41.46 7.41 -34.21
CA GLN A 421 -41.98 7.77 -32.86
C GLN A 421 -42.33 6.49 -32.10
N TYR A 422 -41.46 6.08 -31.18
CA TYR A 422 -41.73 5.02 -30.20
C TYR A 422 -42.16 5.60 -28.86
N SER A 423 -42.83 4.82 -28.04
CA SER A 423 -43.05 5.19 -26.64
C SER A 423 -41.78 4.96 -25.82
N ASP A 424 -41.59 5.69 -24.73
CA ASP A 424 -40.48 5.48 -23.78
C ASP A 424 -40.38 4.02 -23.32
N MET A 425 -41.51 3.30 -23.27
CA MET A 425 -41.57 1.89 -22.88
C MET A 425 -41.01 0.94 -23.94
N ASP A 426 -41.09 1.29 -25.22
CA ASP A 426 -40.51 0.50 -26.30
C ASP A 426 -38.98 0.66 -26.32
N LEU A 427 -38.50 1.91 -26.26
CA LEU A 427 -37.07 2.22 -26.14
C LEU A 427 -36.44 1.52 -24.92
N PHE A 428 -37.15 1.55 -23.81
CA PHE A 428 -36.75 0.86 -22.58
C PHE A 428 -36.63 -0.66 -22.74
N LYS A 429 -37.57 -1.32 -23.44
CA LYS A 429 -37.49 -2.77 -23.69
C LYS A 429 -36.33 -3.12 -24.62
N PHE A 430 -36.12 -2.35 -25.68
CA PHE A 430 -34.98 -2.53 -26.57
C PHE A 430 -33.65 -2.35 -25.84
N GLY A 431 -33.54 -1.32 -24.99
CA GLY A 431 -32.37 -1.13 -24.13
C GLY A 431 -32.11 -2.34 -23.23
N LEU A 432 -33.15 -2.95 -22.66
CA LEU A 432 -33.00 -4.12 -21.80
C LEU A 432 -32.57 -5.37 -22.59
N GLU A 433 -33.06 -5.56 -23.81
CA GLU A 433 -32.60 -6.62 -24.72
C GLU A 433 -31.10 -6.47 -25.02
N ILE A 434 -30.63 -5.24 -25.25
CA ILE A 434 -29.20 -4.93 -25.46
C ILE A 434 -28.39 -5.25 -24.20
N VAL A 435 -28.87 -4.87 -23.01
CA VAL A 435 -28.23 -5.23 -21.73
C VAL A 435 -28.10 -6.76 -21.60
N ILE A 436 -29.17 -7.52 -21.87
CA ILE A 436 -29.15 -8.98 -21.80
C ILE A 436 -28.14 -9.56 -22.81
N GLN A 437 -28.09 -9.01 -24.02
CA GLN A 437 -27.15 -9.45 -25.05
C GLN A 437 -25.70 -9.15 -24.68
N ASN A 438 -25.44 -7.98 -24.07
CA ASN A 438 -24.12 -7.58 -23.58
C ASN A 438 -23.68 -8.49 -22.42
N LEU A 439 -24.54 -8.74 -21.43
CA LEU A 439 -24.28 -9.69 -20.34
C LEU A 439 -23.96 -11.09 -20.90
N GLU A 440 -24.69 -11.57 -21.91
CA GLU A 440 -24.44 -12.86 -22.54
C GLU A 440 -23.09 -12.91 -23.26
N ASN A 441 -22.73 -11.84 -23.99
CA ASN A 441 -21.45 -11.72 -24.66
C ASN A 441 -20.29 -11.70 -23.65
N ASP A 442 -20.42 -10.94 -22.57
CA ASP A 442 -19.44 -10.86 -21.49
C ASP A 442 -19.20 -12.24 -20.85
N LEU A 443 -20.27 -12.98 -20.55
CA LEU A 443 -20.17 -14.36 -20.07
C LEU A 443 -19.41 -15.27 -21.06
N ARG A 444 -19.72 -15.19 -22.36
CA ARG A 444 -19.05 -15.98 -23.41
C ARG A 444 -17.55 -15.66 -23.48
N TYR A 445 -17.18 -14.37 -23.47
CA TYR A 445 -15.78 -13.96 -23.51
C TYR A 445 -15.00 -14.42 -22.27
N MET A 446 -15.63 -14.39 -21.08
CA MET A 446 -15.04 -14.95 -19.86
C MET A 446 -14.88 -16.48 -19.93
N GLU A 447 -15.85 -17.19 -20.51
CA GLU A 447 -15.79 -18.65 -20.70
C GLU A 447 -14.64 -19.09 -21.61
N GLU A 448 -14.34 -18.32 -22.67
CA GLU A 448 -13.18 -18.56 -23.52
C GLU A 448 -11.86 -18.46 -22.73
N ILE A 449 -11.74 -17.48 -21.83
CA ILE A 449 -10.58 -17.33 -20.96
C ILE A 449 -10.51 -18.51 -19.96
N PHE A 450 -11.63 -18.90 -19.34
CA PHE A 450 -11.67 -20.02 -18.41
C PHE A 450 -11.25 -21.34 -19.07
N LYS A 451 -11.58 -21.55 -20.34
CA LYS A 451 -11.17 -22.73 -21.09
C LYS A 451 -9.66 -22.87 -21.17
N GLU A 452 -8.92 -21.77 -21.40
CA GLU A 452 -7.46 -21.79 -21.41
C GLU A 452 -6.88 -21.93 -20.00
N LEU A 453 -7.48 -21.29 -19.00
CA LEU A 453 -7.08 -21.45 -17.59
C LEU A 453 -7.21 -22.91 -17.12
N ASP A 454 -8.31 -23.59 -17.46
CA ASP A 454 -8.56 -24.97 -17.05
C ASP A 454 -7.56 -25.97 -17.67
N LYS A 455 -6.96 -25.67 -18.83
CA LYS A 455 -5.89 -26.49 -19.43
C LYS A 455 -4.62 -26.47 -18.59
N LEU A 456 -4.33 -25.35 -17.93
CA LEU A 456 -3.15 -25.19 -17.10
C LEU A 456 -3.27 -25.95 -15.77
N LYS A 457 -4.46 -26.39 -15.35
CA LYS A 457 -4.63 -27.04 -14.05
C LYS A 457 -4.10 -28.47 -14.04
N GLU A 458 -3.35 -28.83 -13.00
CA GLU A 458 -2.97 -30.21 -12.74
C GLU A 458 -4.21 -31.06 -12.46
N LYS A 459 -4.23 -32.27 -13.03
CA LYS A 459 -5.28 -33.27 -12.81
C LYS A 459 -4.72 -34.49 -12.10
N GLU A 460 -5.50 -35.06 -11.19
CA GLU A 460 -5.22 -36.30 -10.47
C GLU A 460 -6.45 -37.20 -10.64
N ASN A 461 -6.27 -38.41 -11.17
CA ASN A 461 -7.36 -39.33 -11.53
C ASN A 461 -8.44 -38.76 -12.46
N GLY A 462 -8.07 -37.83 -13.35
CA GLY A 462 -8.99 -37.20 -14.31
C GLY A 462 -9.70 -35.95 -13.80
N GLU A 463 -9.65 -35.68 -12.49
CA GLU A 463 -10.23 -34.48 -11.86
C GLU A 463 -9.18 -33.42 -11.56
N ILE A 464 -9.59 -32.15 -11.44
CA ILE A 464 -8.67 -31.07 -11.08
C ILE A 464 -8.16 -31.31 -9.65
N LYS A 465 -6.84 -31.30 -9.49
CA LYS A 465 -6.21 -31.46 -8.18
C LYS A 465 -6.45 -30.24 -7.30
N ILE A 466 -6.94 -30.45 -6.07
CA ILE A 466 -7.19 -29.39 -5.10
C ILE A 466 -6.14 -29.46 -3.99
N LEU A 467 -5.43 -28.35 -3.74
CA LEU A 467 -4.41 -28.21 -2.70
C LEU A 467 -4.94 -27.54 -1.43
N GLY A 468 -6.05 -26.82 -1.52
CA GLY A 468 -6.62 -26.05 -0.42
C GLY A 468 -7.79 -25.20 -0.88
N LYS A 469 -8.22 -24.28 -0.02
CA LYS A 469 -9.26 -23.30 -0.31
C LYS A 469 -8.93 -21.97 0.35
N LEU A 470 -9.39 -20.88 -0.24
CA LEU A 470 -9.28 -19.59 0.43
C LEU A 470 -10.20 -19.54 1.66
N PRO A 471 -9.81 -18.82 2.73
CA PRO A 471 -10.72 -18.61 3.87
C PRO A 471 -11.97 -17.87 3.41
N ALA A 472 -13.14 -18.47 3.62
CA ALA A 472 -14.42 -17.94 3.19
C ALA A 472 -14.78 -16.64 3.92
N ASP A 473 -15.14 -15.59 3.16
CA ASP A 473 -15.83 -14.42 3.69
C ASP A 473 -17.35 -14.63 3.56
N LYS A 474 -18.14 -14.24 4.57
CA LYS A 474 -19.61 -14.28 4.52
C LYS A 474 -20.18 -13.52 3.31
N LYS A 475 -19.43 -12.53 2.82
CA LYS A 475 -19.78 -11.71 1.66
C LYS A 475 -19.39 -12.34 0.31
N ASP A 476 -18.62 -13.43 0.29
CA ASP A 476 -18.22 -14.06 -0.96
C ASP A 476 -19.39 -14.82 -1.61
N ILE A 477 -19.37 -14.85 -2.95
CA ILE A 477 -20.37 -15.54 -3.79
C ILE A 477 -19.88 -16.90 -4.29
N ILE A 478 -18.56 -17.11 -4.24
CA ILE A 478 -17.89 -18.37 -4.57
C ILE A 478 -16.97 -18.79 -3.41
N ASP A 479 -16.65 -20.07 -3.34
CA ASP A 479 -15.61 -20.63 -2.45
C ASP A 479 -14.41 -21.06 -3.31
N PRO A 480 -13.39 -20.20 -3.50
CA PRO A 480 -12.29 -20.49 -4.43
C PRO A 480 -11.39 -21.61 -3.91
N LEU A 481 -11.32 -22.68 -4.67
CA LEU A 481 -10.42 -23.81 -4.44
C LEU A 481 -9.05 -23.52 -5.04
N ILE A 482 -7.98 -23.79 -4.30
CA ILE A 482 -6.60 -23.60 -4.75
C ILE A 482 -6.15 -24.86 -5.48
N TYR A 483 -5.68 -24.72 -6.70
CA TYR A 483 -5.14 -25.81 -7.54
C TYR A 483 -3.69 -25.53 -7.95
N PRO A 484 -2.92 -26.57 -8.31
CA PRO A 484 -1.65 -26.39 -8.97
C PRO A 484 -1.85 -26.07 -10.45
N HIS A 485 -1.09 -25.11 -10.95
CA HIS A 485 -0.95 -24.87 -12.39
C HIS A 485 0.33 -25.54 -12.89
N LYS A 486 0.20 -26.29 -13.98
CA LYS A 486 1.32 -26.74 -14.79
C LYS A 486 1.97 -25.53 -15.43
N ASN A 487 3.29 -25.47 -15.35
CA ASN A 487 4.09 -24.49 -16.10
C ASN A 487 3.70 -23.03 -15.85
N ASP A 488 3.24 -22.67 -14.65
CA ASP A 488 3.09 -21.27 -14.25
C ASP A 488 4.50 -20.62 -14.24
N PRO A 489 4.79 -19.67 -15.15
CA PRO A 489 6.15 -19.19 -15.32
C PRO A 489 6.70 -18.47 -14.07
N LYS A 490 5.85 -17.77 -13.31
CA LYS A 490 6.28 -17.12 -12.05
C LYS A 490 6.58 -18.17 -10.98
N PHE A 491 5.72 -19.18 -10.85
CA PHE A 491 5.95 -20.24 -9.88
C PHE A 491 7.14 -21.14 -10.25
N GLU A 492 7.33 -21.43 -11.54
CA GLU A 492 8.50 -22.16 -12.04
C GLU A 492 9.80 -21.42 -11.76
N THR A 493 9.88 -20.12 -12.05
CA THR A 493 11.05 -19.31 -11.70
C THR A 493 11.31 -19.26 -10.20
N LEU A 494 10.25 -19.22 -9.36
CA LEU A 494 10.38 -19.27 -7.91
C LEU A 494 11.01 -20.60 -7.45
N LYS A 495 10.56 -21.73 -8.02
CA LYS A 495 11.18 -23.05 -7.75
C LYS A 495 12.65 -23.09 -8.18
N GLN A 496 12.99 -22.49 -9.32
CA GLN A 496 14.35 -22.46 -9.85
C GLN A 496 15.33 -21.68 -8.94
N ILE A 497 14.89 -20.58 -8.33
CA ILE A 497 15.75 -19.77 -7.46
C ILE A 497 15.83 -20.32 -6.03
N ILE A 498 14.77 -20.99 -5.53
CA ILE A 498 14.74 -21.61 -4.19
C ILE A 498 15.39 -23.00 -4.17
N GLY A 499 15.24 -23.75 -5.26
CA GLY A 499 15.74 -25.12 -5.41
C GLY A 499 17.26 -25.22 -5.43
N SER A 500 17.76 -26.46 -5.54
CA SER A 500 19.21 -26.70 -5.59
C SER A 500 19.86 -25.92 -6.74
N PRO A 501 21.00 -25.23 -6.51
CA PRO A 501 21.70 -24.46 -7.55
C PRO A 501 22.06 -25.29 -8.78
N SER A 502 22.24 -26.61 -8.63
CA SER A 502 22.54 -27.54 -9.72
C SER A 502 21.45 -27.66 -10.78
N PHE A 503 20.20 -27.33 -10.44
CA PHE A 503 19.05 -27.40 -11.35
C PHE A 503 18.59 -26.03 -11.83
N LYS A 504 19.30 -24.97 -11.45
CA LYS A 504 18.93 -23.62 -11.80
C LYS A 504 19.25 -23.35 -13.28
N SER A 505 18.24 -22.92 -14.03
CA SER A 505 18.35 -22.58 -15.44
C SER A 505 19.31 -21.42 -15.71
N GLU A 506 20.07 -21.53 -16.80
CA GLU A 506 20.94 -20.46 -17.34
C GLU A 506 20.16 -19.17 -17.65
N LYS A 507 18.85 -19.28 -17.91
CA LYS A 507 17.95 -18.14 -18.11
C LYS A 507 17.86 -17.22 -16.87
N LEU A 508 18.28 -17.70 -15.69
CA LEU A 508 18.26 -16.97 -14.42
C LEU A 508 19.67 -16.75 -13.85
N LYS A 509 20.70 -16.76 -14.69
CA LYS A 509 22.11 -16.64 -14.27
C LYS A 509 22.40 -15.36 -13.46
N ASP A 510 21.71 -14.25 -13.79
CA ASP A 510 21.93 -12.94 -13.17
C ASP A 510 21.17 -12.76 -11.83
N ILE A 511 20.26 -13.68 -11.52
CA ILE A 511 19.57 -13.74 -10.23
C ILE A 511 20.43 -14.57 -9.27
N PRO A 512 20.51 -14.30 -7.96
CA PRO A 512 21.20 -15.20 -7.04
C PRO A 512 20.42 -16.51 -6.79
N SER A 513 21.09 -17.59 -6.36
CA SER A 513 20.39 -18.73 -5.78
C SER A 513 20.00 -18.43 -4.34
N LEU A 514 18.78 -18.80 -3.97
CA LEU A 514 18.21 -18.63 -2.64
C LEU A 514 18.24 -19.94 -1.82
N TYR A 515 18.96 -20.95 -2.31
CA TYR A 515 19.11 -22.23 -1.61
C TYR A 515 19.72 -22.02 -0.22
N ARG A 516 19.06 -22.57 0.82
CA ARG A 516 19.45 -22.43 2.24
C ARG A 516 19.49 -20.99 2.76
N LYS A 517 18.72 -20.10 2.15
CA LYS A 517 18.51 -18.73 2.62
C LYS A 517 17.19 -18.62 3.38
N LYS A 518 17.09 -17.64 4.29
CA LYS A 518 15.84 -17.28 4.96
C LYS A 518 15.10 -16.26 4.10
N ILE A 519 13.95 -16.65 3.56
CA ILE A 519 13.26 -15.97 2.45
C ILE A 519 11.95 -15.37 2.94
N LEU A 520 11.77 -14.07 2.71
CA LEU A 520 10.51 -13.37 2.93
C LEU A 520 9.88 -13.05 1.56
N ILE A 521 8.68 -13.57 1.29
CA ILE A 521 7.96 -13.35 0.03
C ILE A 521 6.78 -12.42 0.30
N PHE A 522 6.77 -11.26 -0.35
CA PHE A 522 5.67 -10.32 -0.33
C PHE A 522 4.84 -10.37 -1.61
N THR A 523 3.53 -10.25 -1.43
CA THR A 523 2.53 -10.07 -2.49
C THR A 523 1.46 -9.09 -2.02
N GLN A 524 0.87 -8.31 -2.91
CA GLN A 524 -0.23 -7.41 -2.54
C GLN A 524 -1.52 -8.18 -2.20
N TYR A 525 -1.70 -9.36 -2.77
CA TYR A 525 -2.99 -10.05 -2.73
C TYR A 525 -2.96 -11.28 -1.83
N LYS A 526 -3.97 -11.38 -0.97
CA LYS A 526 -4.19 -12.55 -0.12
C LYS A 526 -4.30 -13.82 -0.97
N ASP A 527 -5.04 -13.77 -2.08
CA ASP A 527 -5.30 -14.92 -2.93
C ASP A 527 -3.98 -15.53 -3.46
N THR A 528 -3.06 -14.66 -3.91
CA THR A 528 -1.71 -15.03 -4.34
C THR A 528 -0.88 -15.61 -3.20
N ALA A 529 -0.95 -15.02 -1.99
CA ALA A 529 -0.20 -15.50 -0.83
C ALA A 529 -0.57 -16.95 -0.47
N TYR A 530 -1.88 -17.26 -0.45
CA TYR A 530 -2.37 -18.61 -0.24
C TYR A 530 -1.99 -19.55 -1.40
N TYR A 531 -2.10 -19.08 -2.65
CA TYR A 531 -1.69 -19.85 -3.82
C TYR A 531 -0.21 -20.29 -3.75
N ILE A 532 0.69 -19.36 -3.47
CA ILE A 532 2.13 -19.64 -3.33
C ILE A 532 2.36 -20.62 -2.17
N TYR A 533 1.73 -20.40 -1.02
CA TYR A 533 1.90 -21.23 0.16
C TYR A 533 1.51 -22.69 -0.10
N HIS A 534 0.31 -22.93 -0.64
CA HIS A 534 -0.17 -24.28 -0.90
C HIS A 534 0.62 -24.98 -2.01
N ASN A 535 1.03 -24.25 -3.05
CA ASN A 535 1.82 -24.81 -4.13
C ASN A 535 3.26 -25.13 -3.71
N LEU A 536 3.93 -24.26 -2.95
CA LEU A 536 5.24 -24.56 -2.37
C LEU A 536 5.16 -25.76 -1.42
N LEU A 537 4.13 -25.82 -0.57
CA LEU A 537 3.93 -26.95 0.35
C LEU A 537 3.79 -28.26 -0.42
N ASN A 538 2.99 -28.28 -1.49
CA ASN A 538 2.81 -29.45 -2.35
C ASN A 538 4.12 -29.84 -3.06
N TRP A 539 4.86 -28.87 -3.59
CA TRP A 539 6.14 -29.10 -4.26
C TRP A 539 7.19 -29.71 -3.31
N ILE A 540 7.38 -29.12 -2.13
CA ILE A 540 8.34 -29.61 -1.10
C ILE A 540 7.96 -31.02 -0.60
N LYS A 541 6.66 -31.35 -0.57
CA LYS A 541 6.17 -32.68 -0.21
C LYS A 541 6.42 -33.72 -1.29
N LYS A 542 6.30 -33.35 -2.58
CA LYS A 542 6.53 -34.28 -3.70
C LYS A 542 8.01 -34.60 -3.88
N GLU A 543 8.88 -33.60 -3.78
CA GLU A 543 10.32 -33.73 -4.04
C GLU A 543 11.13 -33.84 -2.73
N ILE A 544 10.88 -34.91 -1.98
CA ILE A 544 11.37 -35.04 -0.59
C ILE A 544 12.89 -34.90 -0.47
N ASP A 545 13.63 -35.47 -1.41
CA ASP A 545 15.10 -35.57 -1.36
C ASP A 545 15.82 -34.28 -1.80
N LEU A 546 15.12 -33.38 -2.51
CA LEU A 546 15.71 -32.15 -3.06
C LEU A 546 15.64 -30.96 -2.09
N HIS A 547 14.71 -31.00 -1.13
CA HIS A 547 14.36 -29.87 -0.27
C HIS A 547 14.59 -30.14 1.22
N THR A 548 15.60 -30.95 1.55
CA THR A 548 15.90 -31.36 2.93
C THR A 548 16.13 -30.19 3.88
N TRP A 549 16.67 -29.07 3.40
CA TRP A 549 16.90 -27.87 4.20
C TRP A 549 15.61 -27.17 4.67
N LEU A 550 14.51 -27.36 3.94
CA LEU A 550 13.17 -26.85 4.29
C LEU A 550 12.41 -27.77 5.24
N LYS A 551 13.05 -28.81 5.78
CA LYS A 551 12.48 -29.70 6.77
C LYS A 551 13.30 -29.62 8.06
N ASP A 552 12.62 -29.64 9.20
CA ASP A 552 13.28 -29.81 10.49
C ASP A 552 13.59 -31.28 10.77
N LYS A 553 14.19 -31.55 11.94
CA LYS A 553 14.55 -32.91 12.38
C LYS A 553 13.36 -33.87 12.50
N ASN A 554 12.13 -33.33 12.59
CA ASN A 554 10.88 -34.07 12.69
C ASN A 554 10.11 -34.11 11.36
N ASN A 555 10.77 -33.80 10.23
CA ASN A 555 10.18 -33.68 8.89
C ASN A 555 9.09 -32.60 8.76
N LYS A 556 9.02 -31.65 9.69
CA LYS A 556 8.09 -30.51 9.59
C LYS A 556 8.63 -29.51 8.57
N ILE A 557 7.78 -29.11 7.64
CA ILE A 557 8.14 -28.14 6.60
C ILE A 557 8.22 -26.74 7.21
N LYS A 558 9.30 -26.03 6.93
CA LYS A 558 9.65 -24.73 7.49
C LYS A 558 9.11 -23.55 6.66
N ILE A 559 7.82 -23.58 6.34
CA ILE A 559 7.14 -22.48 5.64
C ILE A 559 6.01 -21.89 6.48
N GLY A 560 5.75 -20.59 6.32
CA GLY A 560 4.70 -19.85 7.03
C GLY A 560 3.92 -18.92 6.11
N LEU A 561 2.70 -18.56 6.54
CA LEU A 561 1.81 -17.64 5.83
C LEU A 561 1.20 -16.63 6.80
N VAL A 562 1.34 -15.35 6.50
CA VAL A 562 0.71 -14.24 7.24
C VAL A 562 -0.05 -13.33 6.29
N THR A 563 -1.31 -13.08 6.57
CA THR A 563 -2.16 -12.18 5.76
C THR A 563 -2.88 -11.19 6.67
N GLY A 564 -3.63 -10.24 6.09
CA GLY A 564 -4.42 -9.29 6.87
C GLY A 564 -5.45 -9.94 7.82
N ASP A 565 -5.88 -11.17 7.51
CA ASP A 565 -6.85 -11.91 8.30
C ASP A 565 -6.21 -12.81 9.38
N THR A 566 -4.87 -12.82 9.45
CA THR A 566 -4.17 -13.58 10.47
C THR A 566 -4.35 -12.90 11.83
N ASP A 567 -4.81 -13.66 12.83
CA ASP A 567 -4.94 -13.18 14.20
C ASP A 567 -3.62 -12.61 14.75
N ILE A 568 -3.73 -11.62 15.64
CA ILE A 568 -2.59 -10.88 16.19
C ILE A 568 -1.62 -11.82 16.91
N ASN A 569 -2.11 -12.77 17.72
CA ASN A 569 -1.23 -13.68 18.46
C ASN A 569 -0.53 -14.65 17.50
N ALA A 570 -1.28 -15.21 16.54
CA ALA A 570 -0.70 -16.06 15.51
C ALA A 570 0.38 -15.32 14.69
N LYS A 571 0.13 -14.05 14.36
CA LYS A 571 1.08 -13.19 13.65
C LYS A 571 2.37 -13.01 14.44
N VAL A 572 2.29 -12.75 15.75
CA VAL A 572 3.46 -12.66 16.63
C VAL A 572 4.24 -13.97 16.65
N ASP A 573 3.56 -15.11 16.75
CA ASP A 573 4.19 -16.44 16.71
C ASP A 573 4.94 -16.68 15.39
N TYR A 574 4.33 -16.33 14.25
CA TYR A 574 4.98 -16.45 12.94
C TYR A 574 6.23 -15.56 12.82
N ILE A 575 6.17 -14.32 13.30
CA ILE A 575 7.31 -13.39 13.31
C ILE A 575 8.45 -13.98 14.16
N LYS A 576 8.15 -14.45 15.37
CA LYS A 576 9.14 -15.05 16.27
C LYS A 576 9.78 -16.32 15.70
N ARG A 577 9.00 -17.17 15.04
CA ARG A 577 9.52 -18.40 14.42
C ARG A 577 10.33 -18.15 13.14
N PHE A 578 10.05 -17.06 12.43
CA PHE A 578 10.79 -16.67 11.23
C PHE A 578 12.02 -15.81 11.55
N SER A 579 11.97 -14.94 12.56
CA SER A 579 13.09 -14.07 12.94
C SER A 579 13.38 -14.18 14.44
N PRO A 580 13.78 -15.38 14.92
CA PRO A 580 13.96 -15.65 16.34
C PRO A 580 15.07 -14.82 16.99
N GLU A 581 16.14 -14.47 16.26
CA GLU A 581 17.23 -13.66 16.81
C GLU A 581 16.73 -12.23 17.08
N ALA A 582 16.04 -11.62 16.12
CA ALA A 582 15.51 -10.26 16.25
C ALA A 582 14.33 -10.11 17.23
N ASN A 583 13.64 -11.20 17.58
CA ASN A 583 12.39 -11.17 18.36
C ASN A 583 12.40 -12.07 19.60
N ASN A 584 13.57 -12.56 20.03
CA ASN A 584 13.71 -13.52 21.15
C ASN A 584 12.78 -14.75 20.99
N GLY A 585 12.65 -15.26 19.77
CA GLY A 585 11.65 -16.26 19.38
C GLY A 585 12.07 -17.73 19.54
N TYR A 586 13.22 -18.00 20.18
CA TYR A 586 13.78 -19.35 20.26
C TYR A 586 12.89 -20.34 21.04
N GLU A 587 12.05 -19.85 21.95
CA GLU A 587 11.07 -20.71 22.65
C GLU A 587 9.95 -21.17 21.72
N GLU A 588 9.40 -20.26 20.92
CA GLU A 588 8.39 -20.56 19.90
C GLU A 588 8.96 -21.47 18.81
N VAL A 589 10.23 -21.29 18.44
CA VAL A 589 10.94 -22.21 17.54
C VAL A 589 11.03 -23.62 18.13
N LYS A 590 11.40 -23.76 19.41
CA LYS A 590 11.45 -25.09 20.07
C LYS A 590 10.07 -25.75 20.11
N LYS A 591 9.01 -24.98 20.36
CA LYS A 591 7.64 -25.49 20.52
C LYS A 591 6.96 -25.81 19.20
N TYR A 592 7.14 -24.95 18.19
CA TYR A 592 6.35 -24.98 16.96
C TYR A 592 7.20 -25.15 15.69
N GLY A 593 8.53 -25.20 15.80
CA GLY A 593 9.45 -25.32 14.68
C GLY A 593 9.75 -23.99 14.00
N GLU A 594 10.98 -23.86 13.47
CA GLU A 594 11.45 -22.68 12.75
C GLU A 594 10.78 -22.52 11.38
N ILE A 595 10.75 -21.29 10.87
CA ILE A 595 10.28 -20.96 9.52
C ILE A 595 11.45 -20.36 8.73
N ASP A 596 11.73 -20.93 7.57
CA ASP A 596 12.76 -20.46 6.64
C ASP A 596 12.17 -19.72 5.43
N ILE A 597 10.92 -20.01 5.04
CA ILE A 597 10.17 -19.24 4.03
C ILE A 597 8.90 -18.67 4.66
N LEU A 598 8.80 -17.34 4.73
CA LEU A 598 7.59 -16.66 5.17
C LEU A 598 6.95 -15.94 4.00
N ILE A 599 5.70 -16.28 3.70
CA ILE A 599 4.89 -15.60 2.68
C ILE A 599 3.96 -14.63 3.41
N SER A 600 3.92 -13.39 2.94
CA SER A 600 3.09 -12.36 3.56
C SER A 600 2.46 -11.43 2.55
N THR A 601 1.28 -10.90 2.90
CA THR A 601 0.84 -9.64 2.31
C THR A 601 1.55 -8.45 2.95
N ASP A 602 1.17 -7.21 2.61
CA ASP A 602 1.64 -6.01 3.30
C ASP A 602 1.24 -5.94 4.79
N ALA A 603 0.57 -6.97 5.33
CA ALA A 603 0.38 -7.16 6.76
C ALA A 603 1.70 -7.14 7.57
N LEU A 604 2.82 -7.55 6.97
CA LEU A 604 4.16 -7.52 7.60
C LEU A 604 5.10 -6.47 7.00
N SER A 605 4.62 -5.56 6.14
CA SER A 605 5.48 -4.53 5.53
C SER A 605 5.75 -3.34 6.48
N GLU A 606 5.04 -3.25 7.60
CA GLU A 606 5.16 -2.18 8.60
C GLU A 606 5.24 -2.72 10.03
N GLY A 607 6.06 -2.07 10.86
CA GLY A 607 6.01 -2.25 12.31
C GLY A 607 6.49 -3.59 12.85
N VAL A 608 7.31 -4.34 12.12
CA VAL A 608 7.83 -5.66 12.55
C VAL A 608 9.34 -5.78 12.32
N ASN A 609 10.02 -6.58 13.14
CA ASN A 609 11.45 -6.86 13.05
C ASN A 609 11.64 -8.20 12.34
N LEU A 610 12.25 -8.22 11.16
CA LEU A 610 12.46 -9.41 10.33
C LEU A 610 13.93 -9.53 9.88
N GLN A 611 14.86 -9.08 10.72
CA GLN A 611 16.27 -8.86 10.37
C GLN A 611 17.03 -10.16 10.05
N ASP A 612 16.53 -11.31 10.51
CA ASP A 612 17.13 -12.63 10.26
C ASP A 612 17.03 -13.02 8.78
N ALA A 613 16.13 -12.41 7.99
CA ALA A 613 15.95 -12.74 6.58
C ALA A 613 17.20 -12.43 5.75
N ASP A 614 17.51 -13.31 4.81
CA ASP A 614 18.55 -13.12 3.79
C ASP A 614 18.00 -12.41 2.54
N VAL A 615 16.74 -12.70 2.22
CA VAL A 615 16.15 -12.36 0.92
C VAL A 615 14.74 -11.82 1.12
N VAL A 616 14.43 -10.74 0.40
CA VAL A 616 13.08 -10.21 0.25
C VAL A 616 12.65 -10.37 -1.21
N ILE A 617 11.60 -11.13 -1.47
CA ILE A 617 11.01 -11.29 -2.80
C ILE A 617 9.74 -10.43 -2.88
N ASN A 618 9.70 -9.48 -3.80
CA ASN A 618 8.47 -8.84 -4.24
C ASN A 618 7.92 -9.66 -5.41
N TYR A 619 6.97 -10.56 -5.11
CA TYR A 619 6.37 -11.46 -6.10
C TYR A 619 5.46 -10.73 -7.10
N ASP A 620 4.91 -9.60 -6.66
CA ASP A 620 4.28 -8.58 -7.48
C ASP A 620 4.73 -7.19 -7.03
N LEU A 621 4.68 -6.25 -7.97
CA LEU A 621 5.14 -4.89 -7.75
C LEU A 621 3.98 -3.97 -7.31
N PRO A 622 4.14 -3.24 -6.19
CA PRO A 622 3.19 -2.22 -5.79
C PRO A 622 3.26 -0.99 -6.72
N TRP A 623 2.19 -0.21 -6.81
CA TRP A 623 2.17 1.05 -7.57
C TRP A 623 3.02 2.17 -6.97
N ASN A 624 3.50 1.95 -5.76
CA ASN A 624 4.25 2.92 -5.00
C ASN A 624 5.59 2.28 -4.61
N PRO A 625 6.72 2.82 -5.10
CA PRO A 625 8.04 2.26 -4.83
C PRO A 625 8.38 2.28 -3.33
N MET A 626 7.74 3.15 -2.54
CA MET A 626 7.97 3.22 -1.11
C MET A 626 7.53 1.97 -0.36
N VAL A 627 6.54 1.22 -0.87
CA VAL A 627 6.14 -0.06 -0.29
C VAL A 627 7.30 -1.06 -0.39
N ILE A 628 8.04 -1.06 -1.51
CA ILE A 628 9.23 -1.91 -1.71
C ILE A 628 10.31 -1.56 -0.67
N ILE A 629 10.60 -0.27 -0.51
CA ILE A 629 11.60 0.21 0.47
C ILE A 629 11.16 -0.13 1.91
N GLN A 630 9.88 0.03 2.24
CA GLN A 630 9.33 -0.31 3.55
C GLN A 630 9.43 -1.81 3.84
N ARG A 631 9.14 -2.68 2.86
CA ARG A 631 9.28 -4.14 2.95
C ARG A 631 10.73 -4.52 3.28
N VAL A 632 11.70 -4.03 2.50
CA VAL A 632 13.13 -4.31 2.75
C VAL A 632 13.62 -3.70 4.05
N GLY A 633 13.12 -2.53 4.44
CA GLY A 633 13.46 -1.88 5.70
C GLY A 633 13.00 -2.65 6.96
N ARG A 634 12.16 -3.67 6.83
CA ARG A 634 11.86 -4.61 7.94
C ARG A 634 12.99 -5.59 8.21
N VAL A 635 13.78 -5.88 7.18
CA VAL A 635 14.94 -6.79 7.23
C VAL A 635 16.24 -6.00 7.41
N ASN A 636 16.42 -4.96 6.61
CA ASN A 636 17.66 -4.21 6.54
C ASN A 636 17.55 -2.92 7.38
N ARG A 637 18.09 -2.98 8.61
CA ARG A 637 18.08 -1.90 9.62
C ARG A 637 19.49 -1.54 10.07
N ILE A 638 19.62 -0.44 10.82
CA ILE A 638 20.89 -0.03 11.45
C ILE A 638 21.52 -1.22 12.20
N GLY A 639 22.81 -1.46 11.97
CA GLY A 639 23.58 -2.48 12.67
C GLY A 639 23.48 -3.89 12.08
N ASN A 640 22.68 -4.07 11.01
CA ASN A 640 22.68 -5.33 10.28
C ASN A 640 23.89 -5.40 9.33
N GLU A 641 24.86 -6.25 9.65
CA GLU A 641 26.07 -6.49 8.85
C GLU A 641 25.82 -7.41 7.64
N LYS A 642 24.63 -8.03 7.57
CA LYS A 642 24.25 -9.00 6.55
C LYS A 642 23.86 -8.29 5.25
N GLU A 643 24.33 -8.84 4.14
CA GLU A 643 23.87 -8.44 2.81
C GLU A 643 22.48 -9.04 2.56
N VAL A 644 21.54 -8.18 2.14
CA VAL A 644 20.15 -8.59 1.89
C VAL A 644 19.90 -8.51 0.39
N SER A 645 19.50 -9.62 -0.23
CA SER A 645 19.10 -9.62 -1.64
C SER A 645 17.61 -9.27 -1.75
N MET A 646 17.25 -8.40 -2.68
CA MET A 646 15.87 -8.10 -3.01
C MET A 646 15.55 -8.59 -4.41
N ILE A 647 14.61 -9.51 -4.57
CA ILE A 647 14.19 -10.05 -5.87
C ILE A 647 12.86 -9.41 -6.25
N ASN A 648 12.82 -8.68 -7.36
CA ASN A 648 11.64 -7.99 -7.86
C ASN A 648 11.14 -8.69 -9.12
N TYR A 649 9.97 -9.33 -9.05
CA TYR A 649 9.33 -9.88 -10.25
C TYR A 649 8.83 -8.74 -11.13
N ILE A 650 9.32 -8.70 -12.37
CA ILE A 650 8.97 -7.67 -13.35
C ILE A 650 7.91 -8.25 -14.30
N PRO A 651 6.79 -7.55 -14.57
CA PRO A 651 5.80 -8.02 -15.53
C PRO A 651 6.42 -8.21 -16.91
N SER A 652 5.93 -9.22 -17.66
CA SER A 652 6.31 -9.35 -19.06
C SER A 652 5.83 -8.16 -19.87
N LYS A 653 6.40 -7.96 -21.07
CA LYS A 653 6.03 -6.84 -21.95
C LYS A 653 4.54 -6.83 -22.29
N GLU A 654 3.96 -8.00 -22.52
CA GLU A 654 2.54 -8.18 -22.86
C GLU A 654 1.63 -7.74 -21.70
N ILE A 655 1.97 -8.14 -20.47
CA ILE A 655 1.21 -7.76 -19.28
C ILE A 655 1.44 -6.27 -18.96
N GLU A 656 2.67 -5.76 -19.13
CA GLU A 656 2.99 -4.36 -18.87
C GLU A 656 2.23 -3.41 -19.81
N VAL A 657 1.93 -3.80 -21.06
CA VAL A 657 1.07 -3.00 -21.96
C VAL A 657 -0.34 -2.84 -21.41
N ILE A 658 -0.86 -3.86 -20.72
CA ILE A 658 -2.21 -3.84 -20.11
C ILE A 658 -2.19 -3.01 -18.83
N VAL A 659 -1.21 -3.23 -17.96
CA VAL A 659 -1.23 -2.66 -16.60
C VAL A 659 -0.48 -1.33 -16.50
N GLY A 660 0.69 -1.20 -17.12
CA GLY A 660 1.53 0.00 -17.06
C GLY A 660 2.15 0.26 -15.68
N ILE A 661 2.46 -0.79 -14.90
CA ILE A 661 2.99 -0.66 -13.54
C ILE A 661 4.43 -0.15 -13.56
N LEU A 662 5.29 -0.72 -14.39
CA LEU A 662 6.71 -0.37 -14.43
C LEU A 662 6.91 1.07 -14.88
N GLY A 663 6.16 1.51 -15.90
CA GLY A 663 6.20 2.89 -16.37
C GLY A 663 5.91 3.88 -15.24
N LYS A 664 4.79 3.66 -14.53
CA LYS A 664 4.38 4.51 -13.40
C LYS A 664 5.33 4.42 -12.20
N LEU A 665 5.89 3.24 -11.94
CA LEU A 665 6.88 3.05 -10.87
C LEU A 665 8.15 3.84 -11.15
N LYS A 666 8.70 3.74 -12.37
CA LYS A 666 9.91 4.48 -12.76
C LYS A 666 9.68 5.99 -12.66
N GLU A 667 8.56 6.49 -13.17
CA GLU A 667 8.19 7.91 -13.06
C GLU A 667 8.14 8.37 -11.59
N LYS A 668 7.51 7.59 -10.71
CA LYS A 668 7.46 7.93 -9.28
C LYS A 668 8.82 7.89 -8.59
N ILE A 669 9.66 6.90 -8.93
CA ILE A 669 11.04 6.82 -8.41
C ILE A 669 11.81 8.08 -8.83
N ASP A 670 11.66 8.51 -10.08
CA ASP A 670 12.32 9.71 -10.61
C ASP A 670 11.83 10.98 -9.90
N ASP A 671 10.52 11.13 -9.66
CA ASP A 671 9.97 12.26 -8.87
C ASP A 671 10.57 12.33 -7.46
N ILE A 672 10.60 11.18 -6.76
CA ILE A 672 11.17 11.08 -5.42
C ILE A 672 12.65 11.45 -5.45
N THR A 673 13.38 10.92 -6.43
CA THR A 673 14.80 11.20 -6.64
C THR A 673 15.05 12.69 -6.86
N LEU A 674 14.19 13.34 -7.64
CA LEU A 674 14.32 14.75 -7.99
C LEU A 674 14.09 15.68 -6.79
N ILE A 675 13.08 15.38 -5.95
CA ILE A 675 12.63 16.27 -4.88
C ILE A 675 13.32 15.96 -3.54
N VAL A 676 13.45 14.67 -3.22
CA VAL A 676 14.00 14.23 -1.92
C VAL A 676 15.45 13.80 -2.08
N GLY A 677 15.80 13.17 -3.19
CA GLY A 677 17.08 12.49 -3.42
C GLY A 677 16.91 10.97 -3.36
N LYS A 678 17.80 10.22 -4.02
CA LYS A 678 17.77 8.75 -4.06
C LYS A 678 18.97 8.18 -3.33
N ASP A 679 18.71 7.55 -2.20
CA ASP A 679 19.76 6.95 -1.35
C ASP A 679 19.93 5.45 -1.56
N VAL A 680 18.99 4.77 -2.22
CA VAL A 680 18.98 3.31 -2.41
C VAL A 680 18.53 2.93 -3.82
N LYS A 681 19.06 1.81 -4.31
CA LYS A 681 18.58 1.15 -5.53
C LYS A 681 17.32 0.35 -5.22
N ILE A 682 16.32 0.37 -6.10
CA ILE A 682 14.98 -0.18 -5.82
C ILE A 682 14.63 -1.35 -6.74
N LEU A 683 14.81 -1.24 -8.06
CA LEU A 683 14.40 -2.27 -9.01
C LEU A 683 15.59 -3.13 -9.44
N SER A 684 16.71 -2.50 -9.82
CA SER A 684 17.86 -3.23 -10.38
C SER A 684 19.24 -2.76 -9.88
N PRO A 685 20.29 -3.61 -10.00
CA PRO A 685 21.64 -3.26 -9.56
C PRO A 685 22.27 -2.12 -10.35
N GLU A 686 21.83 -1.89 -11.60
CA GLU A 686 22.40 -0.89 -12.50
C GLU A 686 21.87 0.53 -12.20
N GLU A 687 20.89 0.67 -11.32
CA GLU A 687 20.35 1.97 -10.96
C GLU A 687 21.41 2.91 -10.37
N GLU A 688 21.47 4.13 -10.91
CA GLU A 688 22.30 5.20 -10.34
C GLU A 688 21.68 5.72 -9.03
N ILE A 689 22.56 6.04 -8.08
CA ILE A 689 22.24 6.67 -6.79
C ILE A 689 22.64 8.13 -6.90
N ASN A 690 21.71 9.06 -6.66
CA ASN A 690 21.98 10.50 -6.67
C ASN A 690 21.61 11.11 -5.32
N ILE A 691 22.65 11.50 -4.58
CA ILE A 691 22.55 12.04 -3.23
C ILE A 691 23.09 13.46 -3.26
N GLU A 692 22.24 14.42 -3.59
CA GLU A 692 22.47 15.82 -3.24
C GLU A 692 22.05 15.98 -1.76
N THR A 693 22.99 15.80 -0.83
CA THR A 693 22.74 15.73 0.62
C THR A 693 22.46 17.10 1.26
N PHE A 694 21.57 17.07 2.26
CA PHE A 694 21.27 18.07 3.31
C PHE A 694 22.50 18.62 4.09
N GLY A 695 23.70 18.09 3.86
CA GLY A 695 24.88 18.26 4.72
C GLY A 695 25.68 19.57 4.56
N GLU A 696 25.43 20.38 3.53
CA GLU A 696 26.20 21.63 3.36
C GLU A 696 25.75 22.74 4.32
N LYS A 697 24.47 22.79 4.71
CA LYS A 697 23.96 23.84 5.63
C LYS A 697 24.25 23.56 7.12
N ILE A 698 24.20 22.31 7.59
CA ILE A 698 24.49 22.01 9.01
C ILE A 698 25.94 22.34 9.36
N ARG A 699 26.87 22.18 8.41
CA ARG A 699 28.28 22.53 8.56
C ARG A 699 28.48 24.02 8.83
N ASP A 700 27.62 24.88 8.29
CA ASP A 700 27.66 26.33 8.50
C ASP A 700 27.01 26.74 9.82
N ILE A 701 25.95 26.06 10.25
CA ILE A 701 25.31 26.34 11.55
C ILE A 701 26.24 25.92 12.70
N SER A 702 26.84 24.74 12.65
CA SER A 702 27.80 24.29 13.67
C SER A 702 29.08 25.11 13.71
N LYS A 703 29.51 25.70 12.58
CA LYS A 703 30.64 26.64 12.55
C LYS A 703 30.27 28.02 13.11
N ARG A 704 29.02 28.47 12.93
CA ARG A 704 28.52 29.74 13.46
C ARG A 704 28.21 29.70 14.95
N THR A 705 28.03 28.52 15.56
CA THR A 705 27.84 28.39 17.03
C THR A 705 29.15 28.25 17.82
N ILE A 706 30.31 28.13 17.16
CA ILE A 706 31.63 28.08 17.83
C ILE A 706 32.33 29.45 17.82
N THR A 707 31.69 30.49 17.29
CA THR A 707 32.25 31.85 17.29
C THR A 707 31.23 32.90 17.72
N ILE A 708 30.78 32.83 18.97
CA ILE A 708 30.41 34.00 19.81
C ILE A 708 30.87 33.70 21.23
#